data_AF-A0A3C0BUC6-F1
#
_entry.id   AF-A0A3C0BUC6-F1
#
_cell.length_a   1.000
_cell.length_b   1.000
_cell.length_c   1.000
_cell.angle_alpha   90.00
_cell.angle_beta   90.00
_cell.angle_gamma   90.00
#
_symmetry.space_group_name_H-M   'P 1'
#
loop_
_entity.id
_entity.type
_entity.pdbx_description
1 polymer ?
#
loop_
_entity_poly.entity_id
_entity_poly.type
_entity_poly.pdbx_seq_one_letter_code
_entity_poly.pdbx_strand_id
1 'polypeptide(L)'
;MTPASAASSVMPKTSASVSDMPLPDRNPKAPPPSLLSLGPSVLAVPTTAPQIAPSAPVPSAAAHGPADDMTLPDPNPNRTATIPFEMKGTLTPAIQAPPPAMDYASILKPILSYDLSTSDDANLRDVMRGGASASSIQDPAARAFALWYKYRGSGISGSADAIEQFRLSHPDWPGQDELREKAETVLFLNDASPDAVKSFFATSTPLTGAGKAALAGAYLKDGNDAAARDLVVSAWRDHQLNAAVEKKILDRFGSMLTAENHRARIDRLLYPDDKSATAAALRVSKLLPADEQKKVAARIAVVQRGGNAGKLLDALPAGAVNADVGLRFNRIQWLRRKDRDEEAWKMLLDAPSEPNVLLDLNNWWVERRLNCRTALNAGKARIAYEIADKHGLVSGDAYIEAEFLAGWIALRFLSEPQTGLHHFILLRAAATSSKNIALGEYWLGRTSLALGDRGSAIVHFHGAAKYPQYFYGQLGRQALDAKPAHLEITATPLPTDEDIQRFLSRDAVRAIGVAHATGLDGVTPQFYLALSRKLESPAEVVLLAELAKASGEPQVALRLSKIAFNRDLPVGDYALPIGVIPEFKSLLTDRVDPALVHALSRQESEFNAAAKSPVGASGLMQLMPGTAKAIAKVYKVKFDAAQLTNAAYNTQLGEAHLRGLINSYNGSYFLSLAAYNAGGGRVAEWMKAFGDPRNPNVDPVDWIERIPFTETRQYVVKIMETLQLYRSRLAGPKQALQLVQDLNRGRRVPPSADAAAAASAAPVIEVQAKSE
;
A
#
# COMPACT_ATOMS: atom_id res chain seq x y z
N MET A 1 -18.32 45.86 -45.93
CA MET A 1 -19.27 45.68 -44.81
C MET A 1 -19.41 44.18 -44.55
N THR A 2 -19.18 43.80 -43.29
CA THR A 2 -19.46 42.53 -42.60
C THR A 2 -20.93 42.07 -42.74
N PRO A 3 -21.39 40.87 -42.28
CA PRO A 3 -20.81 40.02 -41.21
C PRO A 3 -20.89 38.46 -41.32
N ALA A 4 -20.15 37.84 -40.38
CA ALA A 4 -20.42 36.62 -39.60
C ALA A 4 -20.36 35.19 -40.22
N SER A 5 -19.48 34.36 -39.65
CA SER A 5 -19.79 32.96 -39.28
C SER A 5 -18.86 32.46 -38.16
N ALA A 6 -19.43 31.62 -37.30
CA ALA A 6 -18.93 31.11 -36.03
C ALA A 6 -17.76 30.12 -36.16
N ALA A 7 -16.88 30.11 -35.15
CA ALA A 7 -15.93 29.03 -34.90
C ALA A 7 -16.24 28.39 -33.55
N SER A 8 -16.57 27.09 -33.60
CA SER A 8 -16.98 26.27 -32.48
C SER A 8 -15.79 25.93 -31.59
N SER A 9 -15.89 26.29 -30.31
CA SER A 9 -15.01 25.86 -29.22
C SER A 9 -15.20 24.36 -28.97
N VAL A 10 -14.19 23.56 -29.31
CA VAL A 10 -14.05 22.18 -28.84
C VAL A 10 -12.71 22.10 -28.12
N MET A 11 -12.69 22.55 -26.86
CA MET A 11 -11.65 22.18 -25.92
C MET A 11 -11.84 20.69 -25.55
N PRO A 12 -10.78 19.87 -25.50
CA PRO A 12 -10.89 18.57 -24.86
C PRO A 12 -11.20 18.79 -23.37
N LYS A 13 -12.28 18.17 -22.88
CA LYS A 13 -12.59 18.12 -21.44
C LYS A 13 -11.52 17.30 -20.74
N THR A 14 -10.48 17.95 -20.26
CA THR A 14 -9.60 17.44 -19.19
C THR A 14 -9.73 18.34 -17.98
N SER A 15 -10.95 18.48 -17.46
CA SER A 15 -11.14 18.92 -16.08
C SER A 15 -10.97 17.70 -15.18
N ALA A 16 -9.72 17.24 -15.00
CA ALA A 16 -9.42 16.47 -13.81
C ALA A 16 -9.46 17.45 -12.65
N SER A 17 -10.55 17.41 -11.90
CA SER A 17 -10.59 18.06 -10.59
C SER A 17 -9.49 17.42 -9.73
N VAL A 18 -8.94 18.14 -8.75
CA VAL A 18 -8.10 17.56 -7.68
C VAL A 18 -8.79 16.36 -7.00
N SER A 19 -10.11 16.22 -7.16
CA SER A 19 -10.93 15.07 -6.74
C SER A 19 -10.73 13.79 -7.55
N ASP A 20 -10.16 13.86 -8.76
CA ASP A 20 -9.94 12.73 -9.68
C ASP A 20 -8.54 12.11 -9.56
N MET A 21 -7.68 12.68 -8.70
CA MET A 21 -6.48 11.96 -8.29
C MET A 21 -6.92 10.76 -7.43
N PRO A 22 -6.64 9.52 -7.84
CA PRO A 22 -6.87 8.40 -6.94
C PRO A 22 -6.13 8.69 -5.64
N LEU A 23 -6.81 8.44 -4.50
CA LEU A 23 -6.10 8.13 -3.26
C LEU A 23 -4.97 7.17 -3.64
N PRO A 24 -3.75 7.30 -3.07
CA PRO A 24 -2.63 6.45 -3.42
C PRO A 24 -3.14 5.01 -3.56
N ASP A 25 -2.82 4.37 -4.68
CA ASP A 25 -3.17 2.98 -4.88
C ASP A 25 -2.74 2.24 -3.61
N ARG A 26 -3.68 1.52 -3.00
CA ARG A 26 -3.46 0.84 -1.72
C ARG A 26 -2.34 -0.20 -1.82
N ASN A 27 -1.83 -0.45 -3.03
CA ASN A 27 -0.57 -1.07 -3.35
C ASN A 27 0.20 -0.23 -4.39
N PRO A 28 1.47 0.17 -4.16
CA PRO A 28 2.32 0.57 -5.26
C PRO A 28 2.60 -0.66 -6.16
N LYS A 29 2.38 -0.52 -7.48
CA LYS A 29 2.88 -1.48 -8.45
C LYS A 29 4.41 -1.48 -8.38
N ALA A 30 5.00 -2.61 -8.02
CA ALA A 30 6.45 -2.79 -8.04
C ALA A 30 6.97 -2.68 -9.49
N PRO A 31 8.17 -2.12 -9.72
CA PRO A 31 8.83 -2.23 -11.02
C PRO A 31 9.09 -3.71 -11.35
N PRO A 32 9.19 -4.09 -12.63
CA PRO A 32 9.58 -5.45 -13.00
C PRO A 32 10.97 -5.76 -12.42
N PRO A 33 11.22 -7.00 -11.96
CA PRO A 33 12.53 -7.37 -11.45
C PRO A 33 13.57 -7.27 -12.57
N SER A 34 14.59 -6.45 -12.36
CA SER A 34 15.83 -6.54 -13.13
C SER A 34 16.54 -7.82 -12.69
N LEU A 35 16.52 -8.84 -13.54
CA LEU A 35 17.35 -10.04 -13.38
C LEU A 35 18.81 -9.62 -13.62
N LEU A 36 19.51 -9.26 -12.54
CA LEU A 36 20.97 -9.34 -12.53
C LEU A 36 21.33 -10.82 -12.38
N SER A 37 21.95 -11.39 -13.42
CA SER A 37 22.54 -12.72 -13.33
C SER A 37 23.71 -12.67 -12.34
N LEU A 38 23.47 -13.08 -11.10
CA LEU A 38 24.55 -13.44 -10.18
C LEU A 38 24.81 -14.93 -10.36
N GLY A 39 25.98 -15.26 -10.91
CA GLY A 39 26.48 -16.64 -10.96
C GLY A 39 26.66 -17.23 -9.56
N PRO A 40 26.79 -18.56 -9.44
CA PRO A 40 26.82 -19.22 -8.14
C PRO A 40 28.17 -18.98 -7.47
N SER A 41 28.22 -18.04 -6.54
CA SER A 41 29.30 -17.97 -5.55
C SER A 41 28.78 -18.56 -4.23
N VAL A 42 29.24 -19.77 -3.97
CA VAL A 42 29.05 -20.54 -2.75
C VAL A 42 29.57 -19.72 -1.56
N LEU A 43 28.67 -19.27 -0.67
CA LEU A 43 29.05 -18.86 0.67
C LEU A 43 29.10 -20.10 1.55
N ALA A 44 30.31 -20.63 1.71
CA ALA A 44 30.62 -21.65 2.70
C ALA A 44 30.41 -21.07 4.11
N VAL A 45 29.64 -21.79 4.92
CA VAL A 45 29.57 -21.60 6.38
C VAL A 45 30.92 -22.03 6.96
N PRO A 46 31.64 -21.19 7.72
CA PRO A 46 32.81 -21.66 8.46
C PRO A 46 32.32 -22.44 9.70
N THR A 47 32.40 -23.77 9.62
CA THR A 47 32.40 -24.65 10.79
C THR A 47 33.77 -24.60 11.44
N THR A 48 33.92 -23.83 12.51
CA THR A 48 34.97 -24.03 13.52
C THR A 48 34.41 -23.72 14.91
N ALA A 49 34.10 -24.79 15.64
CA ALA A 49 33.86 -24.74 17.08
C ALA A 49 35.20 -24.57 17.82
N PRO A 50 35.31 -23.71 18.85
CA PRO A 50 36.43 -23.76 19.77
C PRO A 50 36.26 -24.95 20.74
N GLN A 51 37.26 -25.83 20.77
CA GLN A 51 37.42 -26.84 21.82
C GLN A 51 37.71 -26.15 23.16
N ILE A 52 36.93 -26.45 24.18
CA ILE A 52 37.26 -26.18 25.59
C ILE A 52 37.56 -27.52 26.25
N ALA A 53 38.76 -27.65 26.82
CA ALA A 53 39.24 -28.83 27.55
C ALA A 53 38.59 -28.94 28.94
N PRO A 54 38.57 -30.13 29.57
CA PRO A 54 37.69 -30.44 30.70
C PRO A 54 38.31 -30.05 32.05
N SER A 55 37.52 -29.44 32.92
CA SER A 55 37.88 -29.24 34.33
C SER A 55 36.72 -29.63 35.27
N ALA A 56 36.99 -30.70 36.01
CA ALA A 56 36.50 -31.20 37.31
C ALA A 56 34.98 -31.14 37.68
N PRO A 57 34.44 -32.22 38.26
CA PRO A 57 33.07 -32.27 38.78
C PRO A 57 32.98 -31.69 40.21
N VAL A 58 31.75 -31.37 40.65
CA VAL A 58 31.18 -31.39 42.05
C VAL A 58 30.24 -30.19 42.28
N PRO A 59 29.13 -30.28 43.06
CA PRO A 59 28.27 -31.43 43.42
C PRO A 59 26.77 -31.22 43.09
N SER A 60 26.03 -32.33 43.11
CA SER A 60 24.56 -32.35 43.24
C SER A 60 24.14 -32.14 44.70
N ALA A 61 23.26 -31.15 44.94
CA ALA A 61 22.21 -31.02 45.98
C ALA A 61 21.90 -29.52 46.13
N ALA A 62 20.67 -29.00 46.28
CA ALA A 62 19.44 -29.58 46.81
C ALA A 62 18.22 -28.85 46.22
N ALA A 63 17.08 -29.55 46.20
CA ALA A 63 15.76 -29.00 45.90
C ALA A 63 15.38 -27.87 46.86
N HIS A 64 15.01 -26.69 46.36
CA HIS A 64 14.22 -25.66 47.05
C HIS A 64 13.40 -24.84 46.03
N GLY A 65 12.07 -24.93 46.12
CA GLY A 65 11.11 -23.89 45.71
C GLY A 65 10.60 -23.91 44.25
N PRO A 66 9.27 -23.79 43.99
CA PRO A 66 8.77 -23.55 42.64
C PRO A 66 9.24 -22.16 42.21
N ALA A 67 10.02 -22.09 41.14
CA ALA A 67 10.45 -20.83 40.57
C ALA A 67 9.25 -20.16 39.90
N ASP A 68 8.92 -18.97 40.40
CA ASP A 68 7.81 -18.13 39.97
C ASP A 68 7.75 -17.94 38.45
N ASP A 69 6.51 -18.04 37.99
CA ASP A 69 6.01 -17.92 36.65
C ASP A 69 6.20 -16.48 36.12
N MET A 70 7.25 -16.26 35.33
CA MET A 70 7.22 -15.16 34.35
C MET A 70 6.79 -15.75 33.02
N THR A 71 5.47 -15.85 32.88
CA THR A 71 4.76 -15.69 31.62
C THR A 71 5.35 -14.48 30.86
N LEU A 72 5.10 -14.37 29.55
CA LEU A 72 5.10 -13.04 28.89
C LEU A 72 4.54 -12.01 29.89
N PRO A 73 4.99 -10.72 29.91
CA PRO A 73 4.20 -9.73 30.63
C PRO A 73 2.76 -9.97 30.17
N ASP A 74 1.91 -10.36 31.13
CA ASP A 74 0.49 -10.36 30.93
C ASP A 74 0.23 -9.01 30.25
N PRO A 75 -0.47 -8.95 29.10
CA PRO A 75 -0.86 -7.65 28.54
C PRO A 75 -1.60 -6.76 29.58
N ASN A 76 -1.90 -7.27 30.76
CA ASN A 76 -2.32 -6.54 31.94
C ASN A 76 -1.23 -6.36 33.03
N PRO A 77 -0.43 -5.29 33.00
CA PRO A 77 0.42 -4.92 34.13
C PRO A 77 -0.31 -4.13 35.23
N ASN A 78 -1.65 -4.03 35.25
CA ASN A 78 -2.38 -3.47 36.40
C ASN A 78 -3.76 -4.12 36.62
N ARG A 79 -3.79 -5.12 37.50
CA ARG A 79 -4.94 -5.36 38.39
C ARG A 79 -5.02 -4.18 39.37
N THR A 80 -5.58 -3.07 38.91
CA THR A 80 -6.22 -2.01 39.70
C THR A 80 -6.97 -1.14 38.71
N ALA A 81 -8.15 -0.67 39.11
CA ALA A 81 -9.04 0.15 38.30
C ALA A 81 -8.27 1.14 37.43
N THR A 82 -8.68 1.25 36.16
CA THR A 82 -8.37 2.37 35.28
C THR A 82 -8.19 3.64 36.12
N ILE A 83 -6.96 4.14 36.24
CA ILE A 83 -6.82 5.58 36.20
C ILE A 83 -7.03 5.85 34.72
N PRO A 84 -8.18 6.40 34.29
CA PRO A 84 -8.28 6.90 32.94
C PRO A 84 -7.05 7.79 32.74
N PHE A 85 -6.45 7.79 31.56
CA PHE A 85 -5.81 9.02 31.15
C PHE A 85 -6.93 10.08 31.13
N GLU A 86 -7.15 10.72 32.27
CA GLU A 86 -7.83 11.98 32.33
C GLU A 86 -6.85 12.93 31.66
N MET A 87 -7.15 13.33 30.42
CA MET A 87 -6.94 14.74 30.16
C MET A 87 -7.81 15.48 31.18
N LYS A 88 -7.25 15.76 32.35
CA LYS A 88 -7.86 16.71 33.29
C LYS A 88 -7.84 18.05 32.59
N GLY A 89 -8.99 18.35 31.99
CA GLY A 89 -9.18 19.50 31.13
C GLY A 89 -10.06 19.10 29.97
N THR A 90 -11.21 19.75 29.85
CA THR A 90 -11.70 20.13 28.53
C THR A 90 -10.52 20.75 27.80
N LEU A 91 -9.89 20.03 26.86
CA LEU A 91 -9.09 20.73 25.87
C LEU A 91 -10.10 21.64 25.16
N THR A 92 -10.04 22.92 25.54
CA THR A 92 -10.38 24.09 24.75
C THR A 92 -9.89 23.90 23.31
N PRO A 93 -10.43 24.65 22.34
CA PRO A 93 -10.67 24.24 20.96
C PRO A 93 -9.41 23.86 20.15
N ALA A 94 -9.60 23.55 18.85
CA ALA A 94 -8.56 23.26 17.85
C ALA A 94 -7.16 23.73 18.27
N ILE A 95 -6.26 22.79 18.60
CA ILE A 95 -4.88 23.11 18.96
C ILE A 95 -4.28 23.87 17.78
N GLN A 96 -4.14 25.18 17.94
CA GLN A 96 -3.67 26.05 16.86
C GLN A 96 -2.27 25.61 16.47
N ALA A 97 -2.04 25.50 15.17
CA ALA A 97 -0.69 25.27 14.69
C ALA A 97 0.20 26.45 15.11
N PRO A 98 1.43 26.21 15.57
CA PRO A 98 2.37 27.30 15.76
C PRO A 98 2.56 28.03 14.43
N PRO A 99 2.84 29.35 14.46
CA PRO A 99 3.18 30.08 13.25
C PRO A 99 4.39 29.41 12.57
N PRO A 100 4.46 29.47 11.23
CA PRO A 100 5.61 28.91 10.52
C PRO A 100 6.88 29.60 11.01
N ALA A 101 7.94 28.83 11.20
CA ALA A 101 9.21 29.33 11.71
C ALA A 101 9.93 30.30 10.74
N MET A 102 9.52 30.33 9.47
CA MET A 102 10.08 31.18 8.42
C MET A 102 8.95 31.77 7.57
N ASP A 103 9.24 32.88 6.87
CA ASP A 103 8.34 33.46 5.87
C ASP A 103 8.45 32.70 4.54
N TYR A 104 7.81 31.53 4.49
CA TYR A 104 7.79 30.69 3.29
C TYR A 104 7.12 31.37 2.10
N ALA A 105 6.16 32.28 2.32
CA ALA A 105 5.49 32.99 1.24
C ALA A 105 6.48 33.88 0.48
N SER A 106 7.35 34.60 1.20
CA SER A 106 8.43 35.38 0.59
C SER A 106 9.49 34.50 -0.08
N ILE A 107 9.91 33.41 0.57
CA ILE A 107 10.90 32.46 0.02
C ILE A 107 10.42 31.84 -1.30
N LEU A 108 9.14 31.47 -1.39
CA LEU A 108 8.56 30.74 -2.52
C LEU A 108 7.95 31.66 -3.59
N LYS A 109 7.98 33.00 -3.39
CA LYS A 109 7.49 34.00 -4.35
C LYS A 109 7.99 33.79 -5.78
N PRO A 110 9.25 33.39 -6.05
CA PRO A 110 9.72 33.13 -7.42
C PRO A 110 8.94 32.04 -8.17
N ILE A 111 8.29 31.12 -7.45
CA ILE A 111 7.47 30.05 -8.03
C ILE A 111 5.98 30.43 -8.00
N LEU A 112 5.50 31.00 -6.89
CA LEU A 112 4.09 31.39 -6.72
C LEU A 112 3.67 32.55 -7.63
N SER A 113 4.61 33.43 -7.98
CA SER A 113 4.40 34.56 -8.88
C SER A 113 5.31 34.45 -10.09
N TYR A 114 5.41 33.24 -10.66
CA TYR A 114 6.23 32.98 -11.84
C TYR A 114 5.76 33.86 -13.01
N ASP A 115 6.65 34.70 -13.53
CA ASP A 115 6.34 35.62 -14.62
C ASP A 115 6.69 34.97 -15.96
N LEU A 116 5.68 34.70 -16.78
CA LEU A 116 5.84 34.12 -18.12
C LEU A 116 5.36 35.11 -19.17
N SER A 117 6.20 35.38 -20.17
CA SER A 117 5.84 36.30 -21.25
C SER A 117 4.64 35.79 -22.04
N THR A 118 3.79 36.70 -22.54
CA THR A 118 2.63 36.34 -23.38
C THR A 118 3.04 35.57 -24.64
N SER A 119 4.23 35.85 -25.18
CA SER A 119 4.78 35.11 -26.32
C SER A 119 5.13 33.67 -25.95
N ASP A 120 5.77 33.45 -24.79
CA ASP A 120 6.13 32.12 -24.35
C ASP A 120 4.90 31.28 -23.97
N ASP A 121 3.87 31.88 -23.35
CA ASP A 121 2.59 31.17 -23.11
C ASP A 121 1.93 30.76 -24.43
N ALA A 122 1.86 31.66 -25.42
CA ALA A 122 1.30 31.35 -26.73
C ALA A 122 2.06 30.21 -27.44
N ASN A 123 3.40 30.28 -27.44
CA ASN A 123 4.27 29.27 -28.05
C ASN A 123 4.20 27.92 -27.31
N LEU A 124 4.15 27.93 -25.97
CA LEU A 124 3.95 26.75 -25.14
C LEU A 124 2.65 26.04 -25.52
N ARG A 125 1.54 26.76 -25.62
CA ARG A 125 0.23 26.20 -26.00
C ARG A 125 0.24 25.65 -27.42
N ASP A 126 0.98 26.27 -28.33
CA ASP A 126 1.11 25.79 -29.70
C ASP A 126 1.88 24.46 -29.77
N VAL A 127 3.02 24.36 -29.08
CA VAL A 127 3.81 23.11 -28.97
C VAL A 127 2.98 21.98 -28.37
N MET A 128 2.20 22.26 -27.32
CA MET A 128 1.31 21.29 -26.68
C MET A 128 0.25 20.73 -27.64
N ARG A 129 -0.22 21.53 -28.60
CA ARG A 129 -1.19 21.10 -29.63
C ARG A 129 -0.53 20.42 -30.84
N GLY A 130 0.78 20.20 -30.81
CA GLY A 130 1.53 19.63 -31.92
C GLY A 130 1.98 20.63 -32.98
N GLY A 131 1.93 21.93 -32.67
CA GLY A 131 2.36 23.05 -33.53
C GLY A 131 3.88 23.25 -33.57
N ALA A 132 4.31 24.51 -33.60
CA ALA A 132 5.65 25.01 -33.90
C ALA A 132 6.79 24.41 -33.04
N SER A 133 8.03 24.75 -33.41
CA SER A 133 9.22 24.32 -32.68
C SER A 133 9.26 24.90 -31.26
N ALA A 134 9.58 24.06 -30.28
CA ALA A 134 9.84 24.46 -28.90
C ALA A 134 11.01 25.45 -28.77
N SER A 135 11.86 25.57 -29.79
CA SER A 135 12.94 26.57 -29.83
C SER A 135 12.44 28.03 -29.85
N SER A 136 11.16 28.26 -30.16
CA SER A 136 10.53 29.59 -30.10
C SER A 136 10.25 30.07 -28.67
N ILE A 137 10.26 29.17 -27.69
CA ILE A 137 10.04 29.47 -26.26
C ILE A 137 11.38 29.88 -25.64
N GLN A 138 11.45 31.11 -25.13
CA GLN A 138 12.67 31.69 -24.54
C GLN A 138 12.88 31.23 -23.10
N ASP A 139 11.82 31.18 -22.29
CA ASP A 139 11.90 30.63 -20.93
C ASP A 139 12.24 29.12 -20.95
N PRO A 140 13.38 28.69 -20.36
CA PRO A 140 13.79 27.29 -20.39
C PRO A 140 12.82 26.32 -19.70
N ALA A 141 12.19 26.74 -18.60
CA ALA A 141 11.25 25.90 -17.85
C ALA A 141 9.94 25.75 -18.64
N ALA A 142 9.45 26.83 -19.26
CA ALA A 142 8.28 26.78 -20.13
C ALA A 142 8.51 25.88 -21.35
N ARG A 143 9.71 25.96 -21.93
CA ARG A 143 10.11 25.08 -23.04
C ARG A 143 10.14 23.61 -22.63
N ALA A 144 10.74 23.29 -21.49
CA ALA A 144 10.77 21.93 -20.96
C ALA A 144 9.35 21.42 -20.65
N PHE A 145 8.50 22.27 -20.08
CA PHE A 145 7.11 21.94 -19.76
C PHE A 145 6.29 21.63 -21.01
N ALA A 146 6.43 22.44 -22.06
CA ALA A 146 5.77 22.21 -23.34
C ALA A 146 6.21 20.88 -23.99
N LEU A 147 7.51 20.57 -23.95
CA LEU A 147 8.06 19.32 -24.48
C LEU A 147 7.57 18.09 -23.71
N TRP A 148 7.56 18.16 -22.38
CA TRP A 148 7.03 17.10 -21.53
C TRP A 148 5.56 16.81 -21.85
N TYR A 149 4.74 17.85 -22.03
CA TYR A 149 3.33 17.70 -22.44
C TYR A 149 3.22 17.03 -23.82
N LYS A 150 4.01 17.50 -24.79
CA LYS A 150 4.04 16.97 -26.15
C LYS A 150 4.42 15.49 -26.16
N TYR A 151 5.48 15.09 -25.45
CA TYR A 151 5.96 13.71 -25.46
C TYR A 151 5.02 12.74 -24.76
N ARG A 152 4.25 13.19 -23.77
CA ARG A 152 3.21 12.39 -23.11
C ARG A 152 1.84 12.43 -23.81
N GLY A 153 1.68 13.29 -24.82
CA GLY A 153 0.44 13.41 -25.58
C GLY A 153 0.03 12.11 -26.32
N SER A 154 -1.24 12.01 -26.67
CA SER A 154 -1.76 10.91 -27.49
C SER A 154 -1.20 10.98 -28.92
N GLY A 155 -0.54 9.91 -29.38
CA GLY A 155 0.03 9.83 -30.74
C GLY A 155 1.55 9.63 -30.77
N ILE A 156 2.17 9.57 -31.94
CA ILE A 156 3.62 9.46 -32.10
C ILE A 156 4.15 10.85 -32.47
N SER A 157 4.78 11.54 -31.52
CA SER A 157 5.32 12.89 -31.72
C SER A 157 6.74 12.99 -31.17
N GLY A 158 7.66 13.50 -31.99
CA GLY A 158 9.10 13.53 -31.68
C GLY A 158 9.84 12.27 -32.13
N SER A 159 11.17 12.32 -32.14
CA SER A 159 12.02 11.13 -32.32
C SER A 159 12.22 10.43 -30.97
N ALA A 160 12.52 9.13 -31.00
CA ALA A 160 12.82 8.37 -29.80
C ALA A 160 14.00 8.97 -29.02
N ASP A 161 15.07 9.37 -29.72
CA ASP A 161 16.23 10.03 -29.11
C ASP A 161 15.84 11.32 -28.40
N ALA A 162 14.99 12.15 -29.00
CA ALA A 162 14.58 13.42 -28.38
C ALA A 162 13.78 13.20 -27.09
N ILE A 163 12.92 12.17 -27.06
CA ILE A 163 12.14 11.80 -25.87
C ILE A 163 13.07 11.26 -24.78
N GLU A 164 14.00 10.39 -25.13
CA GLU A 164 14.93 9.79 -24.15
C GLU A 164 15.93 10.81 -23.61
N GLN A 165 16.47 11.68 -24.46
CA GLN A 165 17.33 12.79 -24.03
C GLN A 165 16.58 13.74 -23.09
N PHE A 166 15.31 14.03 -23.36
CA PHE A 166 14.47 14.80 -22.45
C PHE A 166 14.31 14.09 -21.11
N ARG A 167 13.95 12.80 -21.11
CA ARG A 167 13.79 11.99 -19.89
C ARG A 167 15.05 11.99 -19.02
N LEU A 168 16.22 11.76 -19.63
CA LEU A 168 17.51 11.69 -18.94
C LEU A 168 17.96 13.05 -18.37
N SER A 169 17.66 14.15 -19.08
CA SER A 169 18.00 15.50 -18.63
C SER A 169 17.05 16.06 -17.56
N HIS A 170 15.88 15.44 -17.39
CA HIS A 170 14.83 15.88 -16.46
C HIS A 170 14.46 14.74 -15.49
N PRO A 171 15.43 14.20 -14.72
CA PRO A 171 15.21 12.98 -13.94
C PRO A 171 14.16 13.17 -12.87
N ASP A 172 13.94 14.37 -12.34
CA ASP A 172 12.96 14.64 -11.27
C ASP A 172 11.51 14.80 -11.76
N TRP A 173 11.31 14.82 -13.08
CA TRP A 173 9.99 15.05 -13.66
C TRP A 173 9.08 13.82 -13.57
N PRO A 174 7.76 14.01 -13.47
CA PRO A 174 6.80 12.92 -13.50
C PRO A 174 6.78 12.19 -14.86
N GLY A 175 6.42 10.90 -14.83
CA GLY A 175 6.20 10.11 -16.04
C GLY A 175 7.46 9.53 -16.68
N GLN A 176 8.55 9.31 -15.93
CA GLN A 176 9.80 8.75 -16.46
C GLN A 176 9.59 7.43 -17.23
N ASP A 177 8.87 6.48 -16.63
CA ASP A 177 8.60 5.17 -17.26
C ASP A 177 7.72 5.32 -18.52
N GLU A 178 6.75 6.23 -18.48
CA GLU A 178 5.88 6.53 -19.63
C GLU A 178 6.65 7.18 -20.78
N LEU A 179 7.58 8.10 -20.48
CA LEU A 179 8.46 8.69 -21.48
C LEU A 179 9.37 7.63 -22.12
N ARG A 180 9.90 6.70 -21.32
CA ARG A 180 10.69 5.58 -21.85
C ARG A 180 9.85 4.64 -22.71
N GLU A 181 8.66 4.26 -22.24
CA GLU A 181 7.69 3.48 -23.01
C GLU A 181 7.36 4.16 -24.34
N LYS A 182 7.17 5.48 -24.31
CA LYS A 182 6.92 6.27 -25.50
C LYS A 182 8.10 6.21 -26.47
N ALA A 183 9.31 6.49 -26.01
CA ALA A 183 10.51 6.48 -26.84
C ALA A 183 10.69 5.13 -27.54
N GLU A 184 10.58 4.03 -26.79
CA GLU A 184 10.69 2.67 -27.32
C GLU A 184 9.54 2.31 -28.28
N THR A 185 8.31 2.77 -27.99
CA THR A 185 7.17 2.61 -28.90
C THR A 185 7.38 3.35 -30.20
N VAL A 186 7.94 4.57 -30.17
CA VAL A 186 8.27 5.36 -31.36
C VAL A 186 9.33 4.65 -32.20
N LEU A 187 10.39 4.11 -31.60
CA LEU A 187 11.41 3.31 -32.32
C LEU A 187 10.77 2.18 -33.13
N PHE A 188 9.89 1.43 -32.48
CA PHE A 188 9.30 0.26 -33.10
C PHE A 188 8.23 0.61 -34.14
N LEU A 189 7.28 1.48 -33.79
CA LEU A 189 6.15 1.78 -34.67
C LEU A 189 6.55 2.61 -35.89
N ASN A 190 7.61 3.43 -35.81
CA ASN A 190 8.11 4.22 -36.95
C ASN A 190 9.18 3.51 -37.80
N ASP A 191 9.49 2.24 -37.53
CA ASP A 191 10.53 1.49 -38.27
C ASP A 191 11.90 2.19 -38.27
N ALA A 192 12.37 2.60 -37.10
CA ALA A 192 13.71 3.17 -36.95
C ALA A 192 14.78 2.24 -37.57
N SER A 193 15.82 2.83 -38.16
CA SER A 193 16.89 2.06 -38.80
C SER A 193 17.63 1.19 -37.78
N PRO A 194 18.22 0.05 -38.19
CA PRO A 194 19.00 -0.80 -37.29
C PRO A 194 20.07 -0.05 -36.52
N ASP A 195 20.76 0.89 -37.16
CA ASP A 195 21.80 1.71 -36.52
C ASP A 195 21.23 2.65 -35.47
N ALA A 196 20.08 3.29 -35.75
CA ALA A 196 19.40 4.15 -34.77
C ALA A 196 18.94 3.35 -33.55
N VAL A 197 18.37 2.15 -33.76
CA VAL A 197 17.94 1.26 -32.68
C VAL A 197 19.13 0.80 -31.83
N LYS A 198 20.23 0.37 -32.45
CA LYS A 198 21.44 -0.04 -31.71
C LYS A 198 22.06 1.13 -30.96
N SER A 199 22.08 2.32 -31.56
CA SER A 199 22.56 3.55 -30.91
C SER A 199 21.74 3.88 -29.66
N PHE A 200 20.41 3.83 -29.77
CA PHE A 200 19.50 4.08 -28.64
C PHE A 200 19.72 3.11 -27.47
N PHE A 201 20.01 1.84 -27.77
CA PHE A 201 20.28 0.80 -26.77
C PHE A 201 21.78 0.57 -26.50
N ALA A 202 22.68 1.48 -26.94
CA ALA A 202 24.12 1.29 -26.78
C ALA A 202 24.54 1.28 -25.29
N THR A 203 23.85 2.04 -24.45
CA THR A 203 24.12 2.19 -23.01
C THR A 203 22.95 1.78 -22.12
N SER A 204 21.87 1.26 -22.71
CA SER A 204 20.65 0.86 -21.98
C SER A 204 20.02 -0.37 -22.61
N THR A 205 19.31 -1.16 -21.81
CA THR A 205 18.52 -2.29 -22.33
C THR A 205 17.08 -1.89 -22.60
N PRO A 206 16.35 -2.61 -23.48
CA PRO A 206 14.93 -2.36 -23.69
C PRO A 206 14.10 -2.68 -22.44
N LEU A 207 13.25 -1.75 -22.03
CA LEU A 207 12.39 -1.87 -20.84
C LEU A 207 10.96 -2.27 -21.19
N THR A 208 10.56 -2.16 -22.47
CA THR A 208 9.22 -2.49 -22.93
C THR A 208 9.21 -3.54 -24.04
N GLY A 209 8.04 -4.13 -24.29
CA GLY A 209 7.86 -5.04 -25.42
C GLY A 209 8.11 -4.38 -26.77
N ALA A 210 7.78 -3.09 -26.92
CA ALA A 210 8.07 -2.35 -28.15
C ALA A 210 9.58 -2.19 -28.38
N GLY A 211 10.35 -1.80 -27.35
CA GLY A 211 11.79 -1.64 -27.48
C GLY A 211 12.51 -2.97 -27.75
N LYS A 212 12.09 -4.05 -27.09
CA LYS A 212 12.60 -5.40 -27.37
C LYS A 212 12.32 -5.81 -28.82
N ALA A 213 11.11 -5.56 -29.32
CA ALA A 213 10.76 -5.84 -30.71
C ALA A 213 11.52 -4.97 -31.72
N ALA A 214 11.81 -3.71 -31.40
CA ALA A 214 12.66 -2.84 -32.21
C ALA A 214 14.09 -3.41 -32.32
N LEU A 215 14.71 -3.73 -31.18
CA LEU A 215 16.07 -4.28 -31.14
C LEU A 215 16.17 -5.65 -31.82
N ALA A 216 15.16 -6.51 -31.66
CA ALA A 216 15.07 -7.76 -32.40
C ALA A 216 15.05 -7.52 -33.92
N GLY A 217 14.32 -6.49 -34.36
CA GLY A 217 14.28 -6.09 -35.76
C GLY A 217 15.64 -5.68 -36.31
N ALA A 218 16.50 -5.05 -35.49
CA ALA A 218 17.87 -4.69 -35.85
C ALA A 218 18.76 -5.94 -35.95
N TYR A 219 18.71 -6.84 -34.96
CA TYR A 219 19.47 -8.09 -34.98
C TYR A 219 19.11 -9.02 -36.14
N LEU A 220 17.84 -9.06 -36.53
CA LEU A 220 17.41 -9.82 -37.71
C LEU A 220 18.07 -9.29 -39.00
N LYS A 221 18.27 -7.97 -39.10
CA LYS A 221 18.97 -7.36 -40.25
C LYS A 221 20.46 -7.66 -40.27
N ASP A 222 21.06 -7.92 -39.11
CA ASP A 222 22.45 -8.36 -38.98
C ASP A 222 22.63 -9.88 -39.16
N GLY A 223 21.54 -10.64 -39.37
CA GLY A 223 21.57 -12.11 -39.45
C GLY A 223 21.68 -12.82 -38.10
N ASN A 224 21.45 -12.12 -36.98
CA ASN A 224 21.42 -12.72 -35.64
C ASN A 224 19.99 -13.14 -35.24
N ASP A 225 19.50 -14.18 -35.91
CA ASP A 225 18.14 -14.71 -35.74
C ASP A 225 17.87 -15.25 -34.33
N ALA A 226 18.89 -15.77 -33.64
CA ALA A 226 18.75 -16.29 -32.29
C ALA A 226 18.44 -15.16 -31.29
N ALA A 227 19.25 -14.10 -31.29
CA ALA A 227 19.03 -12.95 -30.40
C ALA A 227 17.73 -12.21 -30.74
N ALA A 228 17.37 -12.11 -32.04
CA ALA A 228 16.10 -11.54 -32.46
C ALA A 228 14.91 -12.35 -31.91
N ARG A 229 14.96 -13.68 -32.01
CA ARG A 229 13.92 -14.56 -31.47
C ARG A 229 13.75 -14.41 -29.96
N ASP A 230 14.84 -14.42 -29.20
CA ASP A 230 14.78 -14.31 -27.74
C ASP A 230 14.12 -12.99 -27.28
N LEU A 231 14.48 -11.88 -27.94
CA LEU A 231 13.90 -10.57 -27.66
C LEU A 231 12.41 -10.51 -28.02
N VAL A 232 12.00 -11.03 -29.17
CA VAL A 232 10.58 -11.04 -29.59
C VAL A 232 9.75 -11.94 -28.68
N VAL A 233 10.26 -13.11 -28.32
CA VAL A 233 9.57 -14.05 -27.43
C VAL A 233 9.33 -13.37 -26.07
N SER A 234 10.34 -12.71 -25.51
CA SER A 234 10.16 -11.96 -24.26
C SER A 234 9.22 -10.75 -24.43
N ALA A 235 9.34 -10.00 -25.53
CA ALA A 235 8.43 -8.89 -25.83
C ALA A 235 6.97 -9.33 -25.86
N TRP A 236 6.70 -10.48 -26.49
CA TRP A 236 5.36 -11.03 -26.64
C TRP A 236 4.80 -11.58 -25.33
N ARG A 237 5.60 -12.36 -24.60
CA ARG A 237 5.16 -13.08 -23.40
C ARG A 237 5.07 -12.19 -22.17
N ASP A 238 6.08 -11.35 -21.95
CA ASP A 238 6.35 -10.79 -20.61
C ASP A 238 5.92 -9.33 -20.47
N HIS A 239 5.57 -8.66 -21.58
CA HIS A 239 5.29 -7.23 -21.61
C HIS A 239 3.84 -6.90 -21.94
N GLN A 240 3.36 -5.80 -21.35
CA GLN A 240 2.11 -5.17 -21.77
C GLN A 240 2.29 -4.61 -23.18
N LEU A 241 1.34 -4.89 -24.06
CA LEU A 241 1.36 -4.40 -25.43
C LEU A 241 0.03 -3.74 -25.72
N ASN A 242 0.07 -2.50 -26.23
CA ASN A 242 -1.09 -1.92 -26.88
C ASN A 242 -1.38 -2.65 -28.20
N ALA A 243 -2.59 -2.46 -28.73
CA ALA A 243 -3.05 -3.19 -29.93
C ALA A 243 -2.19 -2.93 -31.17
N ALA A 244 -1.62 -1.73 -31.32
CA ALA A 244 -0.77 -1.39 -32.47
C ALA A 244 0.57 -2.12 -32.42
N VAL A 245 1.22 -2.13 -31.26
CA VAL A 245 2.47 -2.88 -31.03
C VAL A 245 2.24 -4.38 -31.16
N GLU A 246 1.16 -4.91 -30.55
CA GLU A 246 0.77 -6.32 -30.66
C GLU A 246 0.61 -6.75 -32.13
N LYS A 247 -0.15 -5.98 -32.91
CA LYS A 247 -0.36 -6.24 -34.33
C LYS A 247 0.96 -6.22 -35.09
N LYS A 248 1.80 -5.20 -34.90
CA LYS A 248 3.07 -5.06 -35.62
C LYS A 248 4.08 -6.16 -35.27
N ILE A 249 4.09 -6.63 -34.02
CA ILE A 249 4.91 -7.80 -33.63
C ILE A 249 4.46 -9.05 -34.39
N LEU A 250 3.15 -9.32 -34.45
CA LEU A 250 2.62 -10.47 -35.19
C LEU A 250 2.93 -10.38 -36.69
N ASP A 251 2.71 -9.21 -37.28
CA ASP A 251 2.96 -8.97 -38.71
C ASP A 251 4.44 -9.20 -39.09
N ARG A 252 5.38 -8.81 -38.22
CA ARG A 252 6.82 -8.86 -38.50
C ARG A 252 7.52 -10.14 -38.02
N PHE A 253 7.09 -10.70 -36.90
CA PHE A 253 7.79 -11.77 -36.21
C PHE A 253 6.88 -12.97 -35.86
N GLY A 254 5.66 -13.03 -36.38
CA GLY A 254 4.70 -14.09 -36.06
C GLY A 254 5.24 -15.50 -36.30
N SER A 255 6.08 -15.70 -37.32
CA SER A 255 6.72 -17.00 -37.60
C SER A 255 7.75 -17.43 -36.55
N MET A 256 8.23 -16.52 -35.71
CA MET A 256 9.16 -16.81 -34.60
C MET A 256 8.42 -17.14 -33.29
N LEU A 257 7.12 -16.92 -33.24
CA LEU A 257 6.28 -17.14 -32.06
C LEU A 257 5.58 -18.49 -32.15
N THR A 258 5.68 -19.26 -31.07
CA THR A 258 5.06 -20.60 -30.99
C THR A 258 3.74 -20.55 -30.23
N ALA A 259 2.96 -21.63 -30.33
CA ALA A 259 1.77 -21.83 -29.51
C ALA A 259 2.07 -21.73 -28.00
N GLU A 260 3.25 -22.17 -27.55
CA GLU A 260 3.68 -22.00 -26.16
C GLU A 260 3.83 -20.52 -25.78
N ASN A 261 4.40 -19.70 -26.67
CA ASN A 261 4.53 -18.27 -26.41
C ASN A 261 3.16 -17.58 -26.33
N HIS A 262 2.20 -17.99 -27.18
CA HIS A 262 0.84 -17.49 -27.11
C HIS A 262 0.14 -17.89 -25.79
N ARG A 263 0.32 -19.13 -25.31
CA ARG A 263 -0.21 -19.59 -24.01
C ARG A 263 0.36 -18.77 -22.85
N ALA A 264 1.68 -18.60 -22.78
CA ALA A 264 2.33 -17.80 -21.73
C ALA A 264 1.85 -16.34 -21.72
N ARG A 265 1.61 -15.74 -22.90
CA ARG A 265 1.00 -14.40 -22.99
C ARG A 265 -0.42 -14.39 -22.43
N ILE A 266 -1.24 -15.38 -22.74
CA ILE A 266 -2.61 -15.49 -22.20
C ILE A 266 -2.58 -15.62 -20.67
N ASP A 267 -1.64 -16.39 -20.12
CA ASP A 267 -1.46 -16.51 -18.68
C ASP A 267 -1.23 -15.15 -18.03
N ARG A 268 -0.26 -14.39 -18.55
CA ARG A 268 0.03 -13.05 -18.04
C ARG A 268 -1.13 -12.06 -18.18
N LEU A 269 -1.95 -12.20 -19.23
CA LEU A 269 -3.13 -11.37 -19.43
C LEU A 269 -4.28 -11.72 -18.47
N LEU A 270 -4.41 -12.99 -18.06
CA LEU A 270 -5.56 -13.48 -17.29
C LEU A 270 -5.27 -13.71 -15.80
N TYR A 271 -4.01 -13.75 -15.36
CA TYR A 271 -3.66 -13.83 -13.94
C TYR A 271 -4.09 -12.63 -13.10
N PRO A 272 -3.93 -11.36 -13.55
CA PRO A 272 -4.32 -10.18 -12.76
C PRO A 272 -5.82 -10.05 -12.52
N ASP A 273 -6.64 -10.91 -13.13
CA ASP A 273 -8.09 -10.90 -13.00
C ASP A 273 -8.73 -9.58 -13.47
N ASP A 274 -8.06 -8.92 -14.43
CA ASP A 274 -8.48 -7.67 -15.05
C ASP A 274 -9.38 -7.92 -16.27
N LYS A 275 -10.61 -7.40 -16.20
CA LYS A 275 -11.59 -7.49 -17.29
C LYS A 275 -11.11 -6.81 -18.57
N SER A 276 -10.32 -5.74 -18.46
CA SER A 276 -9.85 -4.97 -19.62
C SER A 276 -8.91 -5.78 -20.52
N ALA A 277 -8.15 -6.71 -19.94
CA ALA A 277 -7.21 -7.58 -20.65
C ALA A 277 -7.89 -8.72 -21.44
N THR A 278 -9.16 -9.02 -21.15
CA THR A 278 -9.87 -10.17 -21.76
C THR A 278 -10.02 -10.06 -23.28
N ALA A 279 -10.15 -8.83 -23.80
CA ALA A 279 -10.19 -8.59 -25.24
C ALA A 279 -8.87 -8.95 -25.93
N ALA A 280 -7.73 -8.66 -25.28
CA ALA A 280 -6.41 -9.05 -25.79
C ALA A 280 -6.23 -10.58 -25.72
N ALA A 281 -6.61 -11.20 -24.60
CA ALA A 281 -6.55 -12.66 -24.47
C ALA A 281 -7.39 -13.37 -25.54
N LEU A 282 -8.58 -12.85 -25.86
CA LEU A 282 -9.41 -13.38 -26.94
C LEU A 282 -8.73 -13.24 -28.32
N ARG A 283 -8.08 -12.11 -28.62
CA ARG A 283 -7.33 -11.96 -29.88
C ARG A 283 -6.19 -12.97 -29.98
N VAL A 284 -5.39 -13.11 -28.93
CA VAL A 284 -4.27 -14.06 -28.87
C VAL A 284 -4.76 -15.50 -28.97
N SER A 285 -5.92 -15.83 -28.40
CA SER A 285 -6.50 -17.18 -28.46
C SER A 285 -6.74 -17.67 -29.89
N LYS A 286 -7.03 -16.76 -30.84
CA LYS A 286 -7.25 -17.11 -32.25
C LYS A 286 -6.01 -17.67 -32.95
N LEU A 287 -4.83 -17.50 -32.34
CA LEU A 287 -3.56 -18.06 -32.81
C LEU A 287 -3.33 -19.49 -32.29
N LEU A 288 -4.25 -20.03 -31.50
CA LEU A 288 -4.17 -21.38 -30.93
C LEU A 288 -5.21 -22.31 -31.57
N PRO A 289 -4.99 -23.64 -31.50
CA PRO A 289 -5.98 -24.63 -31.91
C PRO A 289 -7.33 -24.51 -31.17
N ALA A 290 -8.39 -25.09 -31.74
CA ALA A 290 -9.77 -24.89 -31.27
C ALA A 290 -10.03 -25.42 -29.85
N ASP A 291 -9.33 -26.45 -29.40
CA ASP A 291 -9.39 -26.99 -28.05
C ASP A 291 -8.77 -26.03 -27.02
N GLU A 292 -7.63 -25.44 -27.34
CA GLU A 292 -7.00 -24.39 -26.52
C GLU A 292 -7.89 -23.14 -26.43
N GLN A 293 -8.51 -22.73 -27.54
CA GLN A 293 -9.47 -21.62 -27.55
C GLN A 293 -10.62 -21.83 -26.55
N LYS A 294 -11.11 -23.06 -26.38
CA LYS A 294 -12.15 -23.39 -25.39
C LYS A 294 -11.65 -23.20 -23.96
N LYS A 295 -10.40 -23.58 -23.65
CA LYS A 295 -9.79 -23.34 -22.33
C LYS A 295 -9.70 -21.84 -22.05
N VAL A 296 -9.23 -21.05 -23.02
CA VAL A 296 -9.12 -19.59 -22.88
C VAL A 296 -10.49 -18.95 -22.68
N ALA A 297 -11.51 -19.39 -23.42
CA ALA A 297 -12.89 -18.91 -23.25
C ALA A 297 -13.43 -19.18 -21.83
N ALA A 298 -13.17 -20.36 -21.26
CA ALA A 298 -13.52 -20.67 -19.88
C ALA A 298 -12.82 -19.75 -18.88
N ARG A 299 -11.52 -19.50 -19.06
CA ARG A 299 -10.73 -18.57 -18.22
C ARG A 299 -11.22 -17.13 -18.33
N ILE A 300 -11.50 -16.65 -19.54
CA ILE A 300 -12.10 -15.32 -19.77
C ILE A 300 -13.45 -15.22 -19.04
N ALA A 301 -14.29 -16.26 -19.09
CA ALA A 301 -15.56 -16.24 -18.38
C ALA A 301 -15.37 -16.12 -16.85
N VAL A 302 -14.35 -16.75 -16.27
CA VAL A 302 -14.00 -16.57 -14.85
C VAL A 302 -13.62 -15.13 -14.55
N VAL A 303 -12.72 -14.54 -15.36
CA VAL A 303 -12.25 -13.15 -15.18
C VAL A 303 -13.42 -12.16 -15.33
N GLN A 304 -14.27 -12.35 -16.33
CA GLN A 304 -15.46 -11.51 -16.54
C GLN A 304 -16.55 -11.69 -15.48
N ARG A 305 -16.46 -12.70 -14.61
CA ARG A 305 -17.53 -13.12 -13.68
C ARG A 305 -18.79 -13.60 -14.40
N GLY A 306 -18.63 -14.25 -15.55
CA GLY A 306 -19.72 -14.81 -16.32
C GLY A 306 -20.46 -15.91 -15.56
N GLY A 307 -21.80 -15.87 -15.59
CA GLY A 307 -22.63 -16.89 -14.92
C GLY A 307 -22.42 -18.31 -15.46
N ASN A 308 -21.97 -18.44 -16.70
CA ASN A 308 -21.66 -19.71 -17.36
C ASN A 308 -20.22 -20.21 -17.13
N ALA A 309 -19.38 -19.51 -16.36
CA ALA A 309 -17.97 -19.88 -16.17
C ALA A 309 -17.79 -21.31 -15.65
N GLY A 310 -18.62 -21.73 -14.69
CA GLY A 310 -18.60 -23.11 -14.17
C GLY A 310 -18.88 -24.13 -15.25
N LYS A 311 -19.97 -23.93 -16.01
CA LYS A 311 -20.35 -24.80 -17.15
C LYS A 311 -19.23 -24.91 -18.19
N LEU A 312 -18.54 -23.81 -18.49
CA LEU A 312 -17.43 -23.81 -19.44
C LEU A 312 -16.21 -24.57 -18.91
N LEU A 313 -15.88 -24.42 -17.62
CA LEU A 313 -14.80 -25.18 -16.99
C LEU A 313 -15.12 -26.67 -16.92
N ASP A 314 -16.36 -27.04 -16.59
CA ASP A 314 -16.78 -28.43 -16.43
C ASP A 314 -16.98 -29.15 -17.78
N ALA A 315 -17.13 -28.41 -18.88
CA ALA A 315 -17.23 -28.95 -20.24
C ALA A 315 -15.86 -29.31 -20.86
N LEU A 316 -14.75 -28.97 -20.19
CA LEU A 316 -13.40 -29.32 -20.66
C LEU A 316 -13.09 -30.81 -20.40
N PRO A 317 -12.19 -31.43 -21.18
CA PRO A 317 -11.80 -32.82 -20.96
C PRO A 317 -11.28 -33.07 -19.53
N ALA A 318 -11.50 -34.29 -19.02
CA ALA A 318 -10.99 -34.71 -17.73
C ALA A 318 -9.46 -34.52 -17.66
N GLY A 319 -8.97 -33.94 -16.56
CA GLY A 319 -7.54 -33.66 -16.37
C GLY A 319 -7.03 -32.37 -17.01
N ALA A 320 -7.79 -31.70 -17.88
CA ALA A 320 -7.35 -30.46 -18.55
C ALA A 320 -6.94 -29.37 -17.56
N VAL A 321 -7.70 -29.19 -16.47
CA VAL A 321 -7.40 -28.23 -15.40
C VAL A 321 -6.09 -28.57 -14.67
N ASN A 322 -5.80 -29.86 -14.50
CA ASN A 322 -4.57 -30.27 -13.80
C ASN A 322 -3.35 -30.15 -14.71
N ALA A 323 -3.50 -30.38 -16.02
CA ALA A 323 -2.40 -30.28 -16.96
C ALA A 323 -2.00 -28.82 -17.30
N ASP A 324 -2.88 -27.85 -17.07
CA ASP A 324 -2.69 -26.43 -17.45
C ASP A 324 -2.71 -25.53 -16.22
N VAL A 325 -1.54 -24.96 -15.88
CA VAL A 325 -1.33 -24.14 -14.68
C VAL A 325 -2.17 -22.86 -14.71
N GLY A 326 -2.30 -22.22 -15.86
CA GLY A 326 -3.11 -21.02 -16.05
C GLY A 326 -4.60 -21.28 -15.87
N LEU A 327 -5.09 -22.39 -16.43
CA LEU A 327 -6.47 -22.84 -16.25
C LEU A 327 -6.74 -23.25 -14.80
N ARG A 328 -5.78 -23.93 -14.15
CA ARG A 328 -5.84 -24.27 -12.73
C ARG A 328 -6.01 -23.03 -11.86
N PHE A 329 -5.21 -22.00 -12.09
CA PHE A 329 -5.31 -20.71 -11.38
C PHE A 329 -6.73 -20.13 -11.45
N ASN A 330 -7.30 -20.04 -12.65
CA ASN A 330 -8.65 -19.51 -12.80
C ASN A 330 -9.73 -20.45 -12.21
N ARG A 331 -9.52 -21.78 -12.20
CA ARG A 331 -10.41 -22.71 -11.48
C ARG A 331 -10.36 -22.48 -9.98
N ILE A 332 -9.19 -22.27 -9.38
CA ILE A 332 -9.03 -21.92 -7.95
C ILE A 332 -9.80 -20.63 -7.63
N GLN A 333 -9.59 -19.57 -8.42
CA GLN A 333 -10.31 -18.31 -8.26
C GLN A 333 -11.83 -18.48 -8.33
N TRP A 334 -12.31 -19.31 -9.26
CA TRP A 334 -13.73 -19.60 -9.40
C TRP A 334 -14.27 -20.39 -8.20
N LEU A 335 -13.56 -21.42 -7.75
CA LEU A 335 -13.94 -22.24 -6.58
C LEU A 335 -14.05 -21.39 -5.32
N ARG A 336 -13.05 -20.56 -5.03
CA ARG A 336 -13.08 -19.63 -3.88
C ARG A 336 -14.27 -18.68 -3.93
N ARG A 337 -14.63 -18.14 -5.10
CA ARG A 337 -15.80 -17.23 -5.25
C ARG A 337 -17.15 -17.96 -5.20
N LYS A 338 -17.13 -19.29 -5.19
CA LYS A 338 -18.30 -20.17 -5.04
C LYS A 338 -18.32 -20.85 -3.67
N ASP A 339 -17.48 -20.38 -2.73
CA ASP A 339 -17.36 -20.91 -1.37
C ASP A 339 -17.04 -22.42 -1.34
N ARG A 340 -16.34 -22.92 -2.38
CA ARG A 340 -15.86 -24.31 -2.51
C ARG A 340 -14.40 -24.40 -2.09
N ASP A 341 -14.13 -23.95 -0.85
CA ASP A 341 -12.78 -23.65 -0.39
C ASP A 341 -11.88 -24.90 -0.29
N GLU A 342 -12.39 -26.03 0.21
CA GLU A 342 -11.58 -27.26 0.35
C GLU A 342 -11.03 -27.77 -1.00
N GLU A 343 -11.83 -27.64 -2.06
CA GLU A 343 -11.41 -27.98 -3.41
C GLU A 343 -10.36 -26.99 -3.93
N ALA A 344 -10.50 -25.70 -3.62
CA ALA A 344 -9.53 -24.67 -3.97
C ALA A 344 -8.19 -24.91 -3.26
N TRP A 345 -8.22 -25.24 -1.97
CA TRP A 345 -7.03 -25.51 -1.16
C TRP A 345 -6.28 -26.74 -1.65
N LYS A 346 -7.00 -27.85 -1.90
CA LYS A 346 -6.40 -29.05 -2.49
C LYS A 346 -5.69 -28.70 -3.80
N MET A 347 -6.36 -27.96 -4.68
CA MET A 347 -5.81 -27.55 -5.96
C MET A 347 -4.59 -26.63 -5.83
N LEU A 348 -4.53 -25.77 -4.81
CA LEU A 348 -3.39 -24.92 -4.47
C LEU A 348 -2.20 -25.70 -3.92
N LEU A 349 -2.45 -26.70 -3.08
CA LEU A 349 -1.41 -27.56 -2.49
C LEU A 349 -0.79 -28.50 -3.52
N ASP A 350 -1.59 -28.94 -4.49
CA ASP A 350 -1.18 -29.73 -5.65
C ASP A 350 -0.55 -28.88 -6.76
N ALA A 351 -0.64 -27.54 -6.68
CA ALA A 351 -0.06 -26.64 -7.67
C ALA A 351 1.46 -26.56 -7.51
N PRO A 352 2.22 -26.41 -8.62
CA PRO A 352 3.65 -26.17 -8.55
C PRO A 352 3.98 -24.92 -7.73
N SER A 353 5.20 -24.85 -7.23
CA SER A 353 5.76 -23.69 -6.52
C SER A 353 7.00 -23.13 -7.21
N GLU A 354 7.42 -23.71 -8.32
CA GLU A 354 8.63 -23.34 -9.04
C GLU A 354 8.44 -22.03 -9.83
N PRO A 355 9.32 -21.02 -9.65
CA PRO A 355 9.24 -19.73 -10.33
C PRO A 355 9.04 -19.78 -11.85
N ASN A 356 9.76 -20.68 -12.51
CA ASN A 356 9.74 -20.84 -13.96
C ASN A 356 8.43 -21.45 -14.49
N VAL A 357 7.64 -22.11 -13.64
CA VAL A 357 6.37 -22.73 -14.02
C VAL A 357 5.20 -21.77 -13.81
N LEU A 358 5.22 -21.00 -12.73
CA LEU A 358 4.08 -20.13 -12.36
C LEU A 358 3.97 -18.86 -13.19
N LEU A 359 5.07 -18.39 -13.77
CA LEU A 359 5.22 -17.19 -14.63
C LEU A 359 4.91 -15.83 -13.94
N ASP A 360 3.89 -15.76 -13.08
CA ASP A 360 3.50 -14.54 -12.34
C ASP A 360 3.28 -14.83 -10.84
N LEU A 361 4.39 -14.90 -10.12
CA LEU A 361 4.40 -15.24 -8.70
C LEU A 361 3.59 -14.28 -7.82
N ASN A 362 3.50 -13.01 -8.20
CA ASN A 362 2.76 -12.02 -7.41
C ASN A 362 1.25 -12.28 -7.46
N ASN A 363 0.69 -12.58 -8.63
CA ASN A 363 -0.74 -12.92 -8.74
C ASN A 363 -1.06 -14.28 -8.13
N TRP A 364 -0.14 -15.26 -8.25
CA TRP A 364 -0.24 -16.52 -7.50
C TRP A 364 -0.23 -16.28 -5.98
N TRP A 365 0.63 -15.42 -5.47
CA TRP A 365 0.66 -15.05 -4.07
C TRP A 365 -0.64 -14.37 -3.62
N VAL A 366 -1.20 -13.47 -4.43
CA VAL A 366 -2.50 -12.85 -4.12
C VAL A 366 -3.59 -13.89 -3.93
N GLU A 367 -3.63 -14.93 -4.76
CA GLU A 367 -4.63 -16.01 -4.60
C GLU A 367 -4.29 -16.93 -3.42
N ARG A 368 -3.01 -17.29 -3.22
CA ARG A 368 -2.55 -18.08 -2.06
C ARG A 368 -2.89 -17.39 -0.74
N ARG A 369 -2.51 -16.13 -0.54
CA ARG A 369 -2.73 -15.39 0.71
C ARG A 369 -4.21 -15.24 1.09
N LEU A 370 -5.11 -15.18 0.10
CA LEU A 370 -6.56 -15.16 0.33
C LEU A 370 -7.02 -16.52 0.87
N ASN A 371 -6.61 -17.61 0.21
CA ASN A 371 -6.97 -18.96 0.61
C ASN A 371 -6.31 -19.37 1.95
N CYS A 372 -5.07 -18.95 2.25
CA CYS A 372 -4.44 -19.16 3.56
C CYS A 372 -5.31 -18.61 4.69
N ARG A 373 -5.80 -17.37 4.54
CA ARG A 373 -6.64 -16.74 5.56
C ARG A 373 -7.99 -17.43 5.69
N THR A 374 -8.61 -17.83 4.57
CA THR A 374 -9.86 -18.61 4.62
C THR A 374 -9.66 -19.96 5.32
N ALA A 375 -8.59 -20.69 5.00
CA ALA A 375 -8.24 -21.96 5.66
C ALA A 375 -7.99 -21.78 7.16
N LEU A 376 -7.26 -20.73 7.55
CA LEU A 376 -7.00 -20.40 8.95
C LEU A 376 -8.31 -20.12 9.70
N ASN A 377 -9.24 -19.39 9.07
CA ASN A 377 -10.53 -19.06 9.64
C ASN A 377 -11.47 -20.28 9.74
N ALA A 378 -11.26 -21.30 8.91
CA ALA A 378 -11.93 -22.59 9.00
C ALA A 378 -11.27 -23.56 10.00
N GLY A 379 -10.29 -23.10 10.79
CA GLY A 379 -9.57 -23.94 11.76
C GLY A 379 -8.57 -24.91 11.12
N LYS A 380 -8.21 -24.73 9.84
CA LYS A 380 -7.29 -25.58 9.09
C LYS A 380 -5.89 -24.96 9.04
N ALA A 381 -5.30 -24.72 10.22
CA ALA A 381 -4.01 -24.04 10.34
C ALA A 381 -2.88 -24.70 9.55
N ARG A 382 -2.81 -26.05 9.51
CA ARG A 382 -1.79 -26.78 8.74
C ARG A 382 -1.92 -26.52 7.24
N ILE A 383 -3.14 -26.59 6.71
CA ILE A 383 -3.43 -26.27 5.30
C ILE A 383 -3.05 -24.82 5.00
N ALA A 384 -3.41 -23.88 5.88
CA ALA A 384 -3.07 -22.46 5.72
C ALA A 384 -1.55 -22.23 5.66
N TYR A 385 -0.80 -22.90 6.53
CA TYR A 385 0.67 -22.89 6.55
C TYR A 385 1.24 -23.43 5.23
N GLU A 386 0.84 -24.63 4.80
CA GLU A 386 1.37 -25.25 3.59
C GLU A 386 1.05 -24.45 2.31
N ILE A 387 -0.11 -23.79 2.25
CA ILE A 387 -0.43 -22.88 1.13
C ILE A 387 0.51 -21.66 1.13
N ALA A 388 0.82 -21.13 2.32
CA ALA A 388 1.69 -19.96 2.50
C ALA A 388 3.14 -20.30 2.17
N ASP A 389 3.66 -21.39 2.72
CA ASP A 389 5.03 -21.90 2.54
C ASP A 389 5.34 -22.19 1.06
N LYS A 390 4.39 -22.77 0.32
CA LYS A 390 4.53 -23.04 -1.12
C LYS A 390 4.35 -21.81 -2.02
N HIS A 391 4.80 -20.63 -1.60
CA HIS A 391 4.59 -19.38 -2.35
C HIS A 391 5.45 -19.24 -3.61
N GLY A 392 6.65 -19.84 -3.65
CA GLY A 392 7.57 -19.77 -4.80
C GLY A 392 8.25 -18.41 -5.03
N LEU A 393 7.80 -17.35 -4.36
CA LEU A 393 8.48 -16.05 -4.33
C LEU A 393 9.93 -16.16 -3.80
N VAL A 394 10.82 -15.30 -4.30
CA VAL A 394 12.25 -15.29 -3.96
C VAL A 394 12.74 -13.95 -3.38
N SER A 395 12.00 -12.86 -3.60
CA SER A 395 12.37 -11.52 -3.12
C SER A 395 11.20 -10.53 -3.22
N GLY A 396 11.38 -9.33 -2.67
CA GLY A 396 10.41 -8.24 -2.72
C GLY A 396 9.34 -8.29 -1.62
N ASP A 397 8.42 -7.32 -1.64
CA ASP A 397 7.40 -7.18 -0.58
C ASP A 397 6.44 -8.37 -0.50
N ALA A 398 6.13 -9.01 -1.63
CA ALA A 398 5.29 -10.20 -1.63
C ALA A 398 5.99 -11.36 -0.90
N TYR A 399 7.31 -11.51 -1.08
CA TYR A 399 8.11 -12.52 -0.36
C TYR A 399 8.11 -12.23 1.14
N ILE A 400 8.34 -10.98 1.54
CA ILE A 400 8.26 -10.55 2.95
C ILE A 400 6.88 -10.86 3.55
N GLU A 401 5.78 -10.58 2.83
CA GLU A 401 4.42 -10.92 3.28
C GLU A 401 4.22 -12.44 3.39
N ALA A 402 4.80 -13.22 2.48
CA ALA A 402 4.65 -14.66 2.46
C ALA A 402 5.39 -15.35 3.60
N GLU A 403 6.65 -14.99 3.81
CA GLU A 403 7.45 -15.43 4.96
C GLU A 403 6.80 -14.99 6.27
N PHE A 404 6.26 -13.77 6.33
CA PHE A 404 5.51 -13.31 7.49
C PHE A 404 4.32 -14.23 7.79
N LEU A 405 3.48 -14.49 6.79
CA LEU A 405 2.26 -15.26 6.95
C LEU A 405 2.56 -16.71 7.33
N ALA A 406 3.54 -17.34 6.69
CA ALA A 406 3.97 -18.70 7.01
C ALA A 406 4.53 -18.80 8.43
N GLY A 407 5.47 -17.91 8.80
CA GLY A 407 6.08 -17.87 10.13
C GLY A 407 5.08 -17.58 11.24
N TRP A 408 4.15 -16.66 11.00
CA TRP A 408 3.09 -16.32 11.96
C TRP A 408 2.11 -17.48 12.17
N ILE A 409 1.70 -18.17 11.10
CA ILE A 409 0.84 -19.36 11.23
C ILE A 409 1.56 -20.45 12.03
N ALA A 410 2.82 -20.75 11.69
CA ALA A 410 3.62 -21.74 12.39
C ALA A 410 3.77 -21.43 13.88
N LEU A 411 4.15 -20.19 14.21
CA LEU A 411 4.34 -19.76 15.59
C LEU A 411 3.03 -19.76 16.39
N ARG A 412 1.95 -19.20 15.83
CA ARG A 412 0.75 -18.84 16.62
C ARG A 412 -0.37 -19.86 16.58
N PHE A 413 -0.43 -20.70 15.54
CA PHE A 413 -1.54 -21.64 15.34
C PHE A 413 -1.12 -23.09 15.26
N LEU A 414 0.17 -23.36 15.01
CA LEU A 414 0.72 -24.72 14.98
C LEU A 414 1.60 -25.04 16.19
N SER A 415 1.91 -24.04 17.02
CA SER A 415 2.86 -24.18 18.13
C SER A 415 4.23 -24.71 17.66
N GLU A 416 4.67 -24.26 16.49
CA GLU A 416 5.95 -24.62 15.86
C GLU A 416 6.89 -23.43 15.81
N PRO A 417 7.45 -22.98 16.96
CA PRO A 417 8.27 -21.78 17.01
C PRO A 417 9.59 -21.91 16.23
N GLN A 418 10.13 -23.12 16.04
CA GLN A 418 11.33 -23.33 15.21
C GLN A 418 11.04 -23.09 13.72
N THR A 419 9.90 -23.58 13.24
CA THR A 419 9.41 -23.28 11.88
C THR A 419 9.14 -21.79 11.73
N GLY A 420 8.52 -21.17 12.72
CA GLY A 420 8.33 -19.72 12.77
C GLY A 420 9.66 -18.96 12.68
N LEU A 421 10.68 -19.38 13.44
CA LEU A 421 12.00 -18.75 13.45
C LEU A 421 12.65 -18.75 12.06
N HIS A 422 12.57 -19.88 11.34
CA HIS A 422 13.10 -19.98 9.98
C HIS A 422 12.52 -18.89 9.06
N HIS A 423 11.19 -18.79 8.99
CA HIS A 423 10.52 -17.81 8.15
C HIS A 423 10.80 -16.36 8.58
N PHE A 424 10.84 -16.07 9.89
CA PHE A 424 11.11 -14.70 10.34
C PHE A 424 12.57 -14.26 10.11
N ILE A 425 13.53 -15.19 10.09
CA ILE A 425 14.91 -14.90 9.65
C ILE A 425 14.92 -14.54 8.16
N LEU A 426 14.24 -15.32 7.32
CA LEU A 426 14.14 -15.06 5.87
C LEU A 426 13.47 -13.73 5.57
N LEU A 427 12.36 -13.44 6.24
CA LEU A 427 11.68 -12.14 6.19
C LEU A 427 12.65 -11.01 6.55
N ARG A 428 13.34 -11.14 7.69
CA ARG A 428 14.21 -10.09 8.21
C ARG A 428 15.41 -9.84 7.29
N ALA A 429 15.95 -10.89 6.66
CA ALA A 429 17.03 -10.78 5.68
C ALA A 429 16.59 -10.05 4.40
N ALA A 430 15.34 -10.23 3.97
CA ALA A 430 14.77 -9.53 2.81
C ALA A 430 14.28 -8.10 3.12
N ALA A 431 14.04 -7.77 4.38
CA ALA A 431 13.49 -6.49 4.79
C ALA A 431 14.52 -5.34 4.67
N THR A 432 14.24 -4.39 3.78
CA THR A 432 15.06 -3.18 3.57
C THR A 432 14.44 -1.91 4.14
N SER A 433 13.11 -1.82 4.18
CA SER A 433 12.42 -0.66 4.76
C SER A 433 12.35 -0.77 6.28
N SER A 434 12.47 0.35 6.98
CA SER A 434 12.36 0.43 8.44
C SER A 434 11.08 -0.19 8.99
N LYS A 435 9.96 -0.06 8.26
CA LYS A 435 8.69 -0.72 8.57
C LYS A 435 8.82 -2.25 8.59
N ASN A 436 9.38 -2.84 7.54
CA ASN A 436 9.51 -4.29 7.43
C ASN A 436 10.61 -4.83 8.36
N ILE A 437 11.65 -4.05 8.62
CA ILE A 437 12.65 -4.36 9.64
C ILE A 437 11.99 -4.45 11.01
N ALA A 438 11.22 -3.44 11.41
CA ALA A 438 10.52 -3.44 12.69
C ALA A 438 9.54 -4.61 12.83
N LEU A 439 8.82 -4.97 11.76
CA LEU A 439 7.98 -6.17 11.69
C LEU A 439 8.79 -7.43 11.98
N GLY A 440 9.87 -7.66 11.22
CA GLY A 440 10.71 -8.86 11.35
C GLY A 440 11.33 -8.98 12.74
N GLU A 441 11.92 -7.90 13.25
CA GLU A 441 12.52 -7.86 14.59
C GLU A 441 11.47 -8.12 15.69
N TYR A 442 10.27 -7.53 15.60
CA TYR A 442 9.23 -7.79 16.61
C TYR A 442 8.83 -9.27 16.65
N TRP A 443 8.61 -9.89 15.48
CA TRP A 443 8.19 -11.29 15.40
C TRP A 443 9.32 -12.27 15.70
N LEU A 444 10.58 -11.94 15.40
CA LEU A 444 11.74 -12.68 15.90
C LEU A 444 11.77 -12.64 17.44
N GLY A 445 11.56 -11.48 18.06
CA GLY A 445 11.50 -11.36 19.51
C GLY A 445 10.38 -12.20 20.13
N ARG A 446 9.17 -12.16 19.54
CA ARG A 446 8.03 -13.02 19.94
C ARG A 446 8.36 -14.51 19.79
N THR A 447 9.09 -14.89 18.75
CA THR A 447 9.50 -16.28 18.49
C THR A 447 10.55 -16.75 19.49
N SER A 448 11.56 -15.92 19.79
CA SER A 448 12.57 -16.22 20.80
C SER A 448 11.95 -16.44 22.18
N LEU A 449 10.94 -15.65 22.56
CA LEU A 449 10.19 -15.91 23.80
C LEU A 449 9.47 -17.25 23.80
N ALA A 450 8.84 -17.64 22.69
CA ALA A 450 8.19 -18.94 22.56
C ALA A 450 9.19 -20.11 22.61
N LEU A 451 10.45 -19.87 22.26
CA LEU A 451 11.57 -20.82 22.38
C LEU A 451 12.22 -20.82 23.77
N GLY A 452 11.82 -19.92 24.68
CA GLY A 452 12.45 -19.74 25.99
C GLY A 452 13.77 -18.95 25.96
N ASP A 453 14.17 -18.41 24.80
CA ASP A 453 15.37 -17.58 24.66
C ASP A 453 15.05 -16.10 24.91
N ARG A 454 15.07 -15.74 26.20
CA ARG A 454 14.83 -14.36 26.64
C ARG A 454 15.92 -13.39 26.18
N GLY A 455 17.15 -13.86 26.03
CA GLY A 455 18.29 -13.03 25.62
C GLY A 455 18.11 -12.51 24.20
N SER A 456 17.90 -13.42 23.26
CA SER A 456 17.61 -13.06 21.86
C SER A 456 16.32 -12.24 21.74
N ALA A 457 15.30 -12.55 22.55
CA ALA A 457 14.06 -11.78 22.54
C ALA A 457 14.29 -10.29 22.81
N ILE A 458 15.06 -9.96 23.84
CA ILE A 458 15.40 -8.58 24.21
C ILE A 458 16.18 -7.89 23.07
N VAL A 459 17.15 -8.58 22.46
CA VAL A 459 17.93 -8.04 21.34
C VAL A 459 17.01 -7.67 20.17
N HIS A 460 16.10 -8.55 19.80
CA HIS A 460 15.15 -8.33 18.72
C HIS A 460 14.14 -7.22 19.04
N PHE A 461 13.61 -7.15 20.26
CA PHE A 461 12.74 -6.02 20.64
C PHE A 461 13.47 -4.68 20.64
N HIS A 462 14.75 -4.63 21.01
CA HIS A 462 15.59 -3.43 20.81
C HIS A 462 15.76 -3.09 19.33
N GLY A 463 15.91 -4.11 18.46
CA GLY A 463 15.94 -3.95 17.01
C GLY A 463 14.69 -3.26 16.47
N ALA A 464 13.51 -3.76 16.86
CA ALA A 464 12.23 -3.15 16.51
C ALA A 464 12.07 -1.73 17.09
N ALA A 465 12.47 -1.53 18.35
CA ALA A 465 12.30 -0.28 19.10
C ALA A 465 13.05 0.93 18.50
N LYS A 466 14.02 0.69 17.60
CA LYS A 466 14.70 1.74 16.82
C LYS A 466 13.77 2.50 15.88
N TYR A 467 12.60 1.96 15.56
CA TYR A 467 11.68 2.52 14.57
C TYR A 467 10.31 2.88 15.18
N PRO A 468 10.27 3.84 16.12
CA PRO A 468 9.07 4.18 16.89
C PRO A 468 7.91 4.78 16.10
N GLN A 469 8.16 5.24 14.87
CA GLN A 469 7.08 5.70 14.02
C GLN A 469 6.22 4.56 13.46
N TYR A 470 6.66 3.30 13.58
CA TYR A 470 5.92 2.14 13.07
C TYR A 470 5.28 1.30 14.18
N PHE A 471 4.11 0.74 13.92
CA PHE A 471 3.33 -0.09 14.86
C PHE A 471 4.16 -1.17 15.54
N TYR A 472 4.93 -1.95 14.76
CA TYR A 472 5.76 -3.02 15.30
C TYR A 472 6.98 -2.52 16.07
N GLY A 473 7.50 -1.32 15.73
CA GLY A 473 8.55 -0.68 16.53
C GLY A 473 8.03 -0.15 17.86
N GLN A 474 6.79 0.35 17.89
CA GLN A 474 6.07 0.74 19.10
C GLN A 474 5.80 -0.47 20.01
N LEU A 475 5.37 -1.60 19.43
CA LEU A 475 5.22 -2.86 20.16
C LEU A 475 6.57 -3.37 20.69
N GLY A 476 7.65 -3.28 19.90
CA GLY A 476 9.00 -3.61 20.35
C GLY A 476 9.43 -2.78 21.57
N ARG A 477 9.17 -1.48 21.57
CA ARG A 477 9.40 -0.61 22.75
C ARG A 477 8.60 -1.08 23.95
N GLN A 478 7.32 -1.37 23.79
CA GLN A 478 6.46 -1.76 24.90
C GLN A 478 6.63 -3.21 25.35
N ALA A 479 7.30 -4.05 24.55
CA ALA A 479 7.75 -5.36 24.99
C ALA A 479 8.96 -5.27 25.95
N LEU A 480 9.78 -4.21 25.85
CA LEU A 480 10.89 -3.93 26.75
C LEU A 480 10.45 -3.20 28.03
N ASP A 481 9.50 -2.27 27.91
CA ASP A 481 8.85 -1.61 29.04
C ASP A 481 7.37 -1.37 28.74
N ALA A 482 6.49 -2.08 29.44
CA ALA A 482 5.05 -2.02 29.21
C ALA A 482 4.41 -0.68 29.65
N LYS A 483 5.13 0.17 30.41
CA LYS A 483 4.58 1.44 30.88
C LYS A 483 4.39 2.43 29.72
N PRO A 484 3.48 3.42 29.88
CA PRO A 484 3.44 4.57 28.99
C PRO A 484 4.84 5.15 28.84
N ALA A 485 5.31 5.24 27.61
CA ALA A 485 6.70 5.55 27.33
C ALA A 485 6.85 6.83 26.54
N HIS A 486 8.09 7.33 26.56
CA HIS A 486 8.49 8.47 25.77
C HIS A 486 8.46 8.13 24.27
N LEU A 487 7.74 8.96 23.50
CA LEU A 487 7.69 8.88 22.05
C LEU A 487 7.86 10.28 21.49
N GLU A 488 9.06 10.57 21.02
CA GLU A 488 9.38 11.83 20.37
C GLU A 488 9.20 11.71 18.86
N ILE A 489 8.75 12.79 18.25
CA ILE A 489 8.64 12.94 16.82
C ILE A 489 9.87 13.69 16.35
N THR A 490 10.52 13.16 15.34
CA THR A 490 11.72 13.79 14.80
C THR A 490 11.37 15.19 14.30
N ALA A 491 12.05 16.19 14.88
CA ALA A 491 11.86 17.59 14.55
C ALA A 491 12.25 17.85 13.09
N THR A 492 11.47 18.71 12.44
CA THR A 492 11.70 19.06 11.05
C THR A 492 12.82 20.09 10.94
N PRO A 493 13.89 19.84 10.15
CA PRO A 493 14.96 20.82 9.99
C PRO A 493 14.45 22.05 9.22
N LEU A 494 14.94 23.22 9.60
CA LEU A 494 14.69 24.46 8.86
C LEU A 494 15.54 24.49 7.58
N PRO A 495 14.98 24.89 6.43
CA PRO A 495 15.76 25.13 5.23
C PRO A 495 16.87 26.17 5.42
N THR A 496 18.06 25.82 4.94
CA THR A 496 19.18 26.75 4.79
C THR A 496 19.08 27.54 3.49
N ASP A 497 19.89 28.59 3.32
CA ASP A 497 19.96 29.32 2.05
C ASP A 497 20.35 28.40 0.88
N GLU A 498 21.25 27.43 1.12
CA GLU A 498 21.64 26.45 0.11
C GLU A 498 20.46 25.53 -0.27
N ASP A 499 19.68 25.06 0.70
CA ASP A 499 18.45 24.29 0.43
C ASP A 499 17.46 25.10 -0.41
N ILE A 500 17.26 26.37 -0.08
CA ILE A 500 16.34 27.27 -0.79
C ILE A 500 16.80 27.48 -2.23
N GLN A 501 18.08 27.82 -2.45
CA GLN A 501 18.60 28.05 -3.81
C GLN A 501 18.55 26.77 -4.64
N ARG A 502 18.92 25.62 -4.06
CA ARG A 502 18.82 24.32 -4.71
C ARG A 502 17.38 23.99 -5.08
N PHE A 503 16.43 24.17 -4.15
CA PHE A 503 15.01 23.90 -4.40
C PHE A 503 14.44 24.79 -5.52
N LEU A 504 14.67 26.11 -5.46
CA LEU A 504 14.15 27.07 -6.43
C LEU A 504 14.77 26.93 -7.82
N SER A 505 16.00 26.44 -7.91
CA SER A 505 16.70 26.22 -9.19
C SER A 505 16.30 24.93 -9.91
N ARG A 506 15.64 23.98 -9.23
CA ARG A 506 15.15 22.74 -9.86
C ARG A 506 14.16 23.07 -10.98
N ASP A 507 14.44 22.54 -12.15
CA ASP A 507 13.60 22.64 -13.34
C ASP A 507 12.17 22.12 -13.10
N ALA A 508 12.01 21.00 -12.38
CA ALA A 508 10.71 20.43 -12.02
C ALA A 508 9.91 21.33 -11.04
N VAL A 509 10.59 22.09 -10.17
CA VAL A 509 9.94 23.07 -9.28
C VAL A 509 9.52 24.30 -10.08
N ARG A 510 10.39 24.78 -10.98
CA ARG A 510 10.05 25.88 -11.91
C ARG A 510 8.90 25.52 -12.84
N ALA A 511 8.81 24.26 -13.27
CA ALA A 511 7.71 23.74 -14.07
C ALA A 511 6.35 23.84 -13.34
N ILE A 512 6.32 23.74 -12.00
CA ILE A 512 5.12 24.02 -11.20
C ILE A 512 4.73 25.51 -11.33
N GLY A 513 5.71 26.41 -11.27
CA GLY A 513 5.50 27.85 -11.49
C GLY A 513 4.94 28.15 -12.89
N VAL A 514 5.48 27.51 -13.93
CA VAL A 514 4.96 27.61 -15.31
C VAL A 514 3.51 27.12 -15.40
N ALA A 515 3.20 25.96 -14.79
CA ALA A 515 1.85 25.42 -14.78
C ALA A 515 0.86 26.41 -14.12
N HIS A 516 1.26 27.05 -13.03
CA HIS A 516 0.44 28.06 -12.36
C HIS A 516 0.24 29.31 -13.22
N ALA A 517 1.33 29.87 -13.78
CA ALA A 517 1.30 31.07 -14.64
C ALA A 517 0.42 30.89 -15.90
N THR A 518 0.28 29.65 -16.37
CA THR A 518 -0.50 29.32 -17.59
C THR A 518 -1.91 28.79 -17.30
N GLY A 519 -2.30 28.66 -16.02
CA GLY A 519 -3.59 28.10 -15.59
C GLY A 519 -3.73 26.59 -15.87
N LEU A 520 -2.62 25.87 -15.93
CA LEU A 520 -2.54 24.42 -16.15
C LEU A 520 -2.33 23.65 -14.83
N ASP A 521 -2.84 24.18 -13.72
CA ASP A 521 -2.63 23.62 -12.37
C ASP A 521 -3.05 22.16 -12.21
N GLY A 522 -3.95 21.65 -13.05
CA GLY A 522 -4.38 20.25 -13.02
C GLY A 522 -3.25 19.22 -13.16
N VAL A 523 -2.06 19.63 -13.65
CA VAL A 523 -0.87 18.77 -13.73
C VAL A 523 0.12 18.92 -12.57
N THR A 524 -0.02 19.90 -11.69
CA THR A 524 0.98 20.11 -10.61
C THR A 524 1.03 18.97 -9.59
N PRO A 525 -0.06 18.24 -9.26
CA PRO A 525 0.04 17.17 -8.26
C PRO A 525 0.99 16.02 -8.61
N GLN A 526 1.14 15.67 -9.88
CA GLN A 526 2.12 14.66 -10.31
C GLN A 526 3.56 15.16 -10.19
N PHE A 527 3.81 16.47 -10.35
CA PHE A 527 5.14 17.06 -10.09
C PHE A 527 5.46 17.00 -8.60
N TYR A 528 4.53 17.44 -7.75
CA TYR A 528 4.66 17.33 -6.30
C TYR A 528 4.98 15.89 -5.87
N LEU A 529 4.22 14.91 -6.36
CA LEU A 529 4.42 13.49 -6.02
C LEU A 529 5.75 12.93 -6.57
N ALA A 530 6.16 13.31 -7.78
CA ALA A 530 7.43 12.88 -8.36
C ALA A 530 8.62 13.40 -7.54
N LEU A 531 8.59 14.70 -7.20
CA LEU A 531 9.61 15.35 -6.36
C LEU A 531 9.68 14.75 -4.97
N SER A 532 8.55 14.59 -4.27
CA SER A 532 8.51 14.04 -2.91
C SER A 532 9.09 12.62 -2.78
N ARG A 533 9.00 11.81 -3.85
CA ARG A 533 9.60 10.47 -3.89
C ARG A 533 11.12 10.49 -4.08
N LYS A 534 11.68 11.58 -4.60
CA LYS A 534 13.09 11.70 -5.00
C LYS A 534 13.91 12.60 -4.11
N LEU A 535 13.34 13.71 -3.64
CA LEU A 535 14.03 14.63 -2.73
C LEU A 535 14.51 13.88 -1.49
N GLU A 536 15.79 14.02 -1.20
CA GLU A 536 16.45 13.40 -0.04
C GLU A 536 16.65 14.43 1.09
N SER A 537 16.72 15.73 0.76
CA SER A 537 16.76 16.79 1.75
C SER A 537 15.38 16.97 2.41
N PRO A 538 15.25 16.79 3.73
CA PRO A 538 14.00 17.04 4.45
C PRO A 538 13.58 18.51 4.36
N ALA A 539 14.54 19.43 4.29
CA ALA A 539 14.30 20.85 4.10
C ALA A 539 13.69 21.16 2.73
N GLU A 540 14.15 20.52 1.65
CA GLU A 540 13.52 20.67 0.33
C GLU A 540 12.11 20.08 0.30
N VAL A 541 11.85 18.99 1.03
CA VAL A 541 10.49 18.44 1.19
C VAL A 541 9.58 19.43 1.93
N VAL A 542 10.11 20.15 2.93
CA VAL A 542 9.38 21.23 3.61
C VAL A 542 9.02 22.35 2.65
N LEU A 543 9.98 22.83 1.85
CA LEU A 543 9.73 23.86 0.84
C LEU A 543 8.68 23.40 -0.18
N LEU A 544 8.71 22.12 -0.58
CA LEU A 544 7.71 21.53 -1.47
C LEU A 544 6.32 21.48 -0.83
N ALA A 545 6.23 21.10 0.45
CA ALA A 545 4.98 21.05 1.20
C ALA A 545 4.41 22.47 1.42
N GLU A 546 5.24 23.44 1.75
CA GLU A 546 4.84 24.85 1.87
C GLU A 546 4.41 25.45 0.53
N LEU A 547 5.08 25.07 -0.57
CA LEU A 547 4.64 25.45 -1.92
C LEU A 547 3.24 24.90 -2.22
N ALA A 548 2.97 23.62 -1.93
CA ALA A 548 1.64 23.05 -2.10
C ALA A 548 0.57 23.74 -1.23
N LYS A 549 0.88 24.08 0.04
CA LYS A 549 -0.03 24.86 0.90
C LYS A 549 -0.32 26.24 0.33
N ALA A 550 0.71 26.97 -0.09
CA ALA A 550 0.58 28.31 -0.66
C ALA A 550 -0.19 28.31 -1.99
N SER A 551 -0.12 27.21 -2.76
CA SER A 551 -0.95 26.97 -3.95
C SER A 551 -2.39 26.53 -3.65
N GLY A 552 -2.82 26.50 -2.39
CA GLY A 552 -4.18 26.12 -2.00
C GLY A 552 -4.42 24.61 -1.89
N GLU A 553 -3.37 23.79 -1.79
CA GLU A 553 -3.43 22.32 -1.71
C GLU A 553 -2.82 21.75 -0.41
N PRO A 554 -3.31 22.12 0.79
CA PRO A 554 -2.75 21.66 2.06
C PRO A 554 -2.82 20.13 2.26
N GLN A 555 -3.80 19.46 1.66
CA GLN A 555 -3.88 17.99 1.64
C GLN A 555 -2.75 17.36 0.84
N VAL A 556 -2.32 18.00 -0.26
CA VAL A 556 -1.16 17.55 -1.05
C VAL A 556 0.08 17.68 -0.19
N ALA A 557 0.29 18.83 0.48
CA ALA A 557 1.40 19.03 1.40
C ALA A 557 1.56 17.90 2.43
N LEU A 558 0.46 17.51 3.10
CA LEU A 558 0.46 16.36 4.02
C LEU A 558 0.83 15.05 3.31
N ARG A 559 0.29 14.80 2.11
CA ARG A 559 0.62 13.60 1.33
C ARG A 559 2.11 13.52 1.00
N LEU A 560 2.73 14.64 0.60
CA LEU A 560 4.18 14.70 0.31
C LEU A 560 5.00 14.40 1.57
N SER A 561 4.63 15.02 2.69
CA SER A 561 5.33 14.78 3.95
C SER A 561 5.12 13.37 4.48
N LYS A 562 3.96 12.73 4.23
CA LYS A 562 3.73 11.29 4.50
C LYS A 562 4.67 10.39 3.71
N ILE A 563 4.87 10.67 2.42
CA ILE A 563 5.79 9.90 1.56
C ILE A 563 7.21 10.01 2.10
N ALA A 564 7.67 11.22 2.39
CA ALA A 564 9.00 11.46 2.96
C ALA A 564 9.16 10.84 4.35
N PHE A 565 8.16 10.95 5.23
CA PHE A 565 8.20 10.35 6.57
C PHE A 565 8.25 8.82 6.54
N ASN A 566 7.56 8.18 5.58
CA ASN A 566 7.64 6.73 5.36
C ASN A 566 8.97 6.28 4.71
N ARG A 567 9.79 7.23 4.24
CA ARG A 567 11.19 7.03 3.84
C ARG A 567 12.16 7.38 4.98
N ASP A 568 11.63 7.52 6.20
CA ASP A 568 12.36 7.86 7.43
C ASP A 568 13.04 9.23 7.42
N LEU A 569 12.57 10.15 6.56
CA LEU A 569 13.02 11.55 6.60
C LEU A 569 12.38 12.27 7.80
N PRO A 570 13.14 13.14 8.50
CA PRO A 570 12.68 13.88 9.68
C PRO A 570 11.75 15.04 9.28
N VAL A 571 10.54 14.71 8.83
CA VAL A 571 9.48 15.67 8.49
C VAL A 571 8.21 15.43 9.30
N GLY A 572 8.40 14.94 10.54
CA GLY A 572 7.31 14.47 11.40
C GLY A 572 6.27 15.54 11.67
N ASP A 573 6.68 16.80 11.82
CA ASP A 573 5.77 17.92 12.11
C ASP A 573 4.77 18.17 10.97
N TYR A 574 5.24 18.00 9.73
CA TYR A 574 4.45 18.17 8.52
C TYR A 574 3.65 16.91 8.18
N ALA A 575 4.19 15.73 8.47
CA ALA A 575 3.49 14.47 8.29
C ALA A 575 2.39 14.26 9.35
N LEU A 576 2.38 15.04 10.44
CA LEU A 576 1.43 15.01 11.55
C LEU A 576 0.94 16.43 11.89
N PRO A 577 0.23 17.09 10.96
CA PRO A 577 -0.17 18.48 11.13
C PRO A 577 -1.22 18.59 12.24
N ILE A 578 -1.13 19.68 12.99
CA ILE A 578 -2.06 20.12 14.03
C ILE A 578 -2.75 21.41 13.55
N GLY A 579 -3.84 21.83 14.20
CA GLY A 579 -4.61 23.02 13.77
C GLY A 579 -5.39 22.85 12.46
N VAL A 580 -5.42 21.64 11.90
CA VAL A 580 -6.09 21.31 10.63
C VAL A 580 -7.55 20.86 10.80
N ILE A 581 -7.95 20.49 12.03
CA ILE A 581 -9.35 20.28 12.38
C ILE A 581 -9.86 21.59 12.97
N PRO A 582 -10.85 22.26 12.34
CA PRO A 582 -11.38 23.52 12.86
C PRO A 582 -12.14 23.30 14.17
N GLU A 583 -12.43 24.40 14.87
CA GLU A 583 -13.32 24.35 16.02
C GLU A 583 -14.70 23.85 15.62
N PHE A 584 -15.28 22.99 16.46
CA PHE A 584 -16.62 22.47 16.25
C PHE A 584 -17.32 22.18 17.57
N LYS A 585 -18.66 22.23 17.56
CA LYS A 585 -19.48 21.91 18.71
C LYS A 585 -19.64 20.40 18.83
N SER A 586 -18.88 19.74 19.71
CA SER A 586 -19.05 18.31 19.96
C SER A 586 -20.48 17.99 20.43
N LEU A 587 -20.98 16.81 20.05
CA LEU A 587 -22.25 16.26 20.51
C LEU A 587 -22.10 15.42 21.79
N LEU A 588 -20.87 15.28 22.28
CA LEU A 588 -20.50 14.39 23.37
C LEU A 588 -20.17 15.19 24.63
N THR A 589 -20.62 14.69 25.79
CA THR A 589 -20.09 15.15 27.08
C THR A 589 -18.65 14.66 27.26
N ASP A 590 -18.44 13.36 27.03
CA ASP A 590 -17.11 12.73 27.05
C ASP A 590 -16.57 12.58 25.63
N ARG A 591 -15.75 13.54 25.22
CA ARG A 591 -15.15 13.59 23.89
C ARG A 591 -14.26 12.40 23.59
N VAL A 592 -14.16 12.02 22.32
CA VAL A 592 -13.20 11.00 21.89
C VAL A 592 -11.79 11.59 22.06
N ASP A 593 -10.80 10.74 22.35
CA ASP A 593 -9.39 11.15 22.35
C ASP A 593 -9.08 11.98 21.08
N PRO A 594 -8.72 13.27 21.21
CA PRO A 594 -8.46 14.12 20.04
C PRO A 594 -7.36 13.56 19.14
N ALA A 595 -6.38 12.85 19.69
CA ALA A 595 -5.34 12.21 18.89
C ALA A 595 -5.91 11.09 18.01
N LEU A 596 -6.95 10.39 18.47
CA LEU A 596 -7.66 9.38 17.68
C LEU A 596 -8.48 10.03 16.56
N VAL A 597 -9.14 11.15 16.84
CA VAL A 597 -9.88 11.93 15.82
C VAL A 597 -8.92 12.44 14.74
N HIS A 598 -7.73 12.92 15.11
CA HIS A 598 -6.69 13.34 14.16
C HIS A 598 -6.14 12.16 13.36
N ALA A 599 -5.80 11.06 14.01
CA ALA A 599 -5.29 9.86 13.33
C ALA A 599 -6.29 9.29 12.33
N LEU A 600 -7.58 9.23 12.70
CA LEU A 600 -8.66 8.81 11.81
C LEU A 600 -8.84 9.78 10.65
N SER A 601 -8.99 11.09 10.91
CA SER A 601 -9.21 12.10 9.85
C SER A 601 -8.03 12.17 8.86
N ARG A 602 -6.80 11.99 9.36
CA ARG A 602 -5.60 11.89 8.54
C ARG A 602 -5.63 10.68 7.61
N GLN A 603 -6.15 9.55 8.09
CA GLN A 603 -6.26 8.32 7.32
C GLN A 603 -7.42 8.37 6.31
N GLU A 604 -8.53 9.00 6.69
CA GLU A 604 -9.75 9.08 5.87
C GLU A 604 -9.65 10.07 4.71
N SER A 605 -9.15 11.28 4.95
CA SER A 605 -9.17 12.34 3.93
C SER A 605 -7.89 13.14 3.81
N GLU A 606 -6.87 12.85 4.60
CA GLU A 606 -5.68 13.71 4.72
C GLU A 606 -6.08 15.15 5.09
N PHE A 607 -7.11 15.28 5.93
CA PHE A 607 -7.75 16.54 6.30
C PHE A 607 -8.36 17.35 5.15
N ASN A 608 -8.62 16.75 4.00
CA ASN A 608 -9.38 17.39 2.93
C ASN A 608 -10.88 17.39 3.28
N ALA A 609 -11.42 18.55 3.64
CA ALA A 609 -12.83 18.73 3.95
C ALA A 609 -13.75 18.55 2.72
N ALA A 610 -13.23 18.75 1.51
CA ALA A 610 -13.98 18.58 0.27
C ALA A 610 -13.94 17.13 -0.27
N ALA A 611 -13.22 16.21 0.40
CA ALA A 611 -13.05 14.84 -0.07
C ALA A 611 -14.39 14.11 -0.26
N LYS A 612 -14.55 13.45 -1.40
CA LYS A 612 -15.67 12.56 -1.72
C LYS A 612 -15.13 11.27 -2.30
N SER A 613 -15.47 10.13 -1.69
CA SER A 613 -15.09 8.82 -2.24
C SER A 613 -16.02 8.41 -3.39
N PRO A 614 -15.59 7.48 -4.27
CA PRO A 614 -16.43 6.93 -5.33
C PRO A 614 -17.74 6.29 -4.85
N VAL A 615 -17.78 5.83 -3.59
CA VAL A 615 -18.97 5.20 -2.98
C VAL A 615 -19.82 6.18 -2.18
N GLY A 616 -19.46 7.47 -2.15
CA GLY A 616 -20.28 8.55 -1.58
C GLY A 616 -19.92 9.01 -0.16
N ALA A 617 -18.90 8.44 0.46
CA ALA A 617 -18.35 8.93 1.73
C ALA A 617 -17.80 10.36 1.56
N SER A 618 -18.02 11.26 2.52
CA SER A 618 -17.75 12.70 2.37
C SER A 618 -17.06 13.33 3.58
N GLY A 619 -16.19 14.31 3.33
CA GLY A 619 -15.58 15.18 4.33
C GLY A 619 -14.39 14.60 5.09
N LEU A 620 -14.00 15.30 6.17
CA LEU A 620 -12.79 15.02 6.97
C LEU A 620 -12.72 13.58 7.51
N MET A 621 -13.84 13.06 8.00
CA MET A 621 -13.94 11.72 8.57
C MET A 621 -14.65 10.74 7.62
N GLN A 622 -14.81 11.10 6.33
CA GLN A 622 -15.43 10.27 5.29
C GLN A 622 -16.74 9.60 5.73
N LEU A 623 -17.72 10.40 6.15
CA LEU A 623 -19.03 9.88 6.55
C LEU A 623 -19.90 9.54 5.33
N MET A 624 -20.53 8.38 5.38
CA MET A 624 -21.63 8.06 4.48
C MET A 624 -22.86 8.91 4.84
N PRO A 625 -23.63 9.44 3.86
CA PRO A 625 -24.83 10.24 4.14
C PRO A 625 -25.86 9.51 5.01
N GLY A 626 -26.04 8.20 4.81
CA GLY A 626 -26.93 7.38 5.65
C GLY A 626 -26.48 7.31 7.11
N THR A 627 -25.19 7.12 7.35
CA THR A 627 -24.59 7.12 8.69
C THR A 627 -24.73 8.49 9.35
N ALA A 628 -24.38 9.56 8.64
CA ALA A 628 -24.52 10.92 9.15
C ALA A 628 -25.96 11.27 9.53
N LYS A 629 -26.94 10.88 8.70
CA LYS A 629 -28.37 11.05 9.00
C LYS A 629 -28.81 10.29 10.25
N ALA A 630 -28.33 9.05 10.42
CA ALA A 630 -28.64 8.25 11.61
C ALA A 630 -28.09 8.90 12.89
N ILE A 631 -26.83 9.36 12.86
CA ILE A 631 -26.21 10.06 13.99
C ILE A 631 -26.93 11.37 14.30
N ALA A 632 -27.22 12.18 13.28
CA ALA A 632 -27.95 13.44 13.45
C ALA A 632 -29.32 13.21 14.13
N LYS A 633 -30.03 12.14 13.77
CA LYS A 633 -31.28 11.74 14.43
C LYS A 633 -31.09 11.38 15.90
N VAL A 634 -30.08 10.57 16.23
CA VAL A 634 -29.79 10.14 17.62
C VAL A 634 -29.53 11.33 18.52
N TYR A 635 -28.72 12.28 18.05
CA TYR A 635 -28.33 13.48 18.80
C TYR A 635 -29.28 14.67 18.60
N LYS A 636 -30.40 14.47 17.90
CA LYS A 636 -31.44 15.49 17.64
C LYS A 636 -30.90 16.78 17.03
N VAL A 637 -29.94 16.66 16.11
CA VAL A 637 -29.42 17.79 15.32
C VAL A 637 -29.91 17.72 13.88
N LYS A 638 -29.96 18.86 13.20
CA LYS A 638 -30.39 18.93 11.80
C LYS A 638 -29.39 18.16 10.93
N PHE A 639 -29.91 17.24 10.12
CA PHE A 639 -29.14 16.59 9.05
C PHE A 639 -29.15 17.46 7.79
N ASP A 640 -27.97 17.72 7.23
CA ASP A 640 -27.80 18.36 5.93
C ASP A 640 -26.67 17.67 5.16
N ALA A 641 -27.02 16.99 4.06
CA ALA A 641 -26.06 16.27 3.24
C ALA A 641 -25.05 17.21 2.55
N ALA A 642 -25.47 18.44 2.20
CA ALA A 642 -24.59 19.41 1.55
C ALA A 642 -23.52 19.95 2.51
N GLN A 643 -23.79 19.90 3.83
CA GLN A 643 -22.84 20.31 4.86
C GLN A 643 -21.81 19.22 5.20
N LEU A 644 -21.87 18.02 4.60
CA LEU A 644 -20.88 16.97 4.89
C LEU A 644 -19.47 17.32 4.43
N THR A 645 -19.30 18.29 3.53
CA THR A 645 -17.99 18.86 3.16
C THR A 645 -17.60 20.08 3.99
N ASN A 646 -18.44 20.52 4.93
CA ASN A 646 -18.04 21.48 5.96
C ASN A 646 -17.27 20.71 7.05
N ALA A 647 -16.01 21.08 7.25
CA ALA A 647 -15.11 20.41 8.18
C ALA A 647 -15.66 20.31 9.61
N ALA A 648 -16.21 21.39 10.17
CA ALA A 648 -16.71 21.42 11.54
C ALA A 648 -17.96 20.52 11.70
N TYR A 649 -18.92 20.62 10.77
CA TYR A 649 -20.12 19.78 10.78
C TYR A 649 -19.80 18.30 10.57
N ASN A 650 -18.89 17.99 9.64
CA ASN A 650 -18.45 16.61 9.41
C ASN A 650 -17.77 16.01 10.65
N THR A 651 -16.89 16.78 11.30
CA THR A 651 -16.18 16.33 12.50
C THR A 651 -17.12 16.16 13.68
N GLN A 652 -18.11 17.06 13.83
CA GLN A 652 -19.17 16.95 14.84
C GLN A 652 -19.92 15.61 14.76
N LEU A 653 -20.39 15.23 13.57
CA LEU A 653 -21.09 13.97 13.37
C LEU A 653 -20.13 12.78 13.40
N GLY A 654 -18.90 12.95 12.91
CA GLY A 654 -17.91 11.88 12.81
C GLY A 654 -17.36 11.46 14.18
N GLU A 655 -17.09 12.42 15.07
CA GLU A 655 -16.71 12.16 16.45
C GLU A 655 -17.81 11.37 17.17
N ALA A 656 -19.08 11.78 16.99
CA ALA A 656 -20.21 11.09 17.58
C ALA A 656 -20.40 9.67 17.01
N HIS A 657 -20.19 9.47 15.71
CA HIS A 657 -20.20 8.14 15.09
C HIS A 657 -19.11 7.24 15.67
N LEU A 658 -17.88 7.74 15.73
CA LEU A 658 -16.73 7.01 16.28
C LEU A 658 -16.96 6.65 17.75
N ARG A 659 -17.49 7.57 18.56
CA ARG A 659 -17.89 7.29 19.95
C ARG A 659 -18.92 6.18 20.03
N GLY A 660 -19.93 6.19 19.17
CA GLY A 660 -20.94 5.13 19.12
C GLY A 660 -20.34 3.74 18.86
N LEU A 661 -19.36 3.65 17.96
CA LEU A 661 -18.61 2.41 17.71
C LEU A 661 -17.76 2.02 18.92
N ILE A 662 -16.99 2.95 19.50
CA ILE A 662 -16.21 2.74 20.72
C ILE A 662 -17.08 2.13 21.82
N ASN A 663 -18.25 2.72 22.07
CA ASN A 663 -19.18 2.21 23.08
C ASN A 663 -19.71 0.80 22.73
N SER A 664 -20.05 0.57 21.46
CA SER A 664 -20.55 -0.74 20.97
C SER A 664 -19.52 -1.85 21.16
N TYR A 665 -18.22 -1.51 21.13
CA TYR A 665 -17.11 -2.44 21.36
C TYR A 665 -16.50 -2.32 22.77
N ASN A 666 -17.28 -1.87 23.76
CA ASN A 666 -16.86 -1.77 25.17
C ASN A 666 -15.61 -0.90 25.40
N GLY A 667 -15.33 0.06 24.52
CA GLY A 667 -14.14 0.91 24.59
C GLY A 667 -12.98 0.45 23.68
N SER A 668 -13.06 -0.70 23.03
CA SER A 668 -11.98 -1.21 22.16
C SER A 668 -11.78 -0.34 20.92
N TYR A 669 -10.59 0.27 20.80
CA TYR A 669 -10.27 1.16 19.68
C TYR A 669 -10.13 0.42 18.37
N PHE A 670 -9.30 -0.63 18.31
CA PHE A 670 -9.03 -1.31 17.04
C PHE A 670 -10.26 -2.03 16.48
N LEU A 671 -11.15 -2.58 17.33
CA LEU A 671 -12.44 -3.13 16.88
C LEU A 671 -13.36 -2.05 16.31
N SER A 672 -13.37 -0.88 16.94
CA SER A 672 -14.15 0.27 16.47
C SER A 672 -13.64 0.80 15.14
N LEU A 673 -12.32 0.87 14.95
CA LEU A 673 -11.69 1.25 13.68
C LEU A 673 -11.95 0.22 12.59
N ALA A 674 -11.87 -1.08 12.91
CA ALA A 674 -12.24 -2.15 11.98
C ALA A 674 -13.71 -2.02 11.56
N ALA A 675 -14.61 -1.70 12.50
CA ALA A 675 -16.03 -1.50 12.21
C ALA A 675 -16.32 -0.20 11.44
N TYR A 676 -15.51 0.84 11.66
CA TYR A 676 -15.59 2.09 10.91
C TYR A 676 -15.32 1.86 9.42
N ASN A 677 -14.25 1.10 9.11
CA ASN A 677 -13.84 0.83 7.74
C ASN A 677 -14.63 -0.31 7.06
N ALA A 678 -14.83 -1.45 7.74
CA ALA A 678 -15.42 -2.65 7.15
C ALA A 678 -16.90 -2.88 7.52
N GLY A 679 -17.44 -2.09 8.46
CA GLY A 679 -18.79 -2.26 9.02
C GLY A 679 -18.86 -3.26 10.17
N GLY A 680 -19.80 -3.03 11.10
CA GLY A 680 -19.95 -3.86 12.30
C GLY A 680 -20.37 -5.31 12.04
N GLY A 681 -21.07 -5.59 10.93
CA GLY A 681 -21.42 -6.97 10.54
C GLY A 681 -20.18 -7.82 10.27
N ARG A 682 -19.18 -7.27 9.56
CA ARG A 682 -17.91 -7.96 9.31
C ARG A 682 -17.10 -8.20 10.58
N VAL A 683 -17.03 -7.20 11.45
CA VAL A 683 -16.35 -7.37 12.75
C VAL A 683 -17.03 -8.43 13.61
N ALA A 684 -18.36 -8.52 13.60
CA ALA A 684 -19.09 -9.57 14.29
C ALA A 684 -18.79 -10.97 13.70
N GLU A 685 -18.75 -11.11 12.37
CA GLU A 685 -18.30 -12.34 11.69
C GLU A 685 -16.88 -12.74 12.12
N TRP A 686 -15.95 -11.79 12.15
CA TRP A 686 -14.55 -12.03 12.54
C TRP A 686 -14.40 -12.38 14.02
N MET A 687 -15.11 -11.70 14.93
CA MET A 687 -15.11 -12.09 16.35
C MET A 687 -15.66 -13.49 16.55
N LYS A 688 -16.69 -13.90 15.79
CA LYS A 688 -17.21 -15.28 15.84
C LYS A 688 -16.19 -16.30 15.36
N ALA A 689 -15.46 -15.99 14.28
CA ALA A 689 -14.49 -16.89 13.70
C ALA A 689 -13.16 -16.94 14.47
N PHE A 690 -12.72 -15.83 15.07
CA PHE A 690 -11.38 -15.69 15.62
C PHE A 690 -11.34 -15.71 17.15
N GLY A 691 -12.51 -15.58 17.79
CA GLY A 691 -12.64 -15.20 19.18
C GLY A 691 -12.80 -13.68 19.34
N ASP A 692 -13.49 -13.27 20.40
CA ASP A 692 -13.62 -11.86 20.78
C ASP A 692 -12.31 -11.40 21.44
N PRO A 693 -11.59 -10.42 20.87
CA PRO A 693 -10.29 -9.99 21.40
C PRO A 693 -10.38 -9.15 22.68
N ARG A 694 -11.61 -8.90 23.17
CA ARG A 694 -11.87 -8.41 24.52
C ARG A 694 -11.81 -9.53 25.57
N ASN A 695 -11.70 -10.78 25.15
CA ASN A 695 -11.30 -11.88 26.00
C ASN A 695 -9.76 -11.81 26.19
N PRO A 696 -9.23 -11.83 27.44
CA PRO A 696 -7.80 -11.84 27.69
C PRO A 696 -7.02 -12.94 26.95
N ASN A 697 -7.66 -14.08 26.66
CA ASN A 697 -7.05 -15.22 25.97
C ASN A 697 -6.88 -15.04 24.46
N VAL A 698 -7.35 -13.93 23.89
CA VAL A 698 -7.23 -13.63 22.46
C VAL A 698 -6.27 -12.46 22.30
N ASP A 699 -5.09 -12.73 21.72
CA ASP A 699 -4.07 -11.71 21.46
C ASP A 699 -4.59 -10.69 20.42
N PRO A 700 -4.61 -9.38 20.73
CA PRO A 700 -5.15 -8.36 19.83
C PRO A 700 -4.27 -8.15 18.59
N VAL A 701 -2.95 -8.39 18.68
CA VAL A 701 -2.04 -8.31 17.52
C VAL A 701 -2.35 -9.46 16.57
N ASP A 702 -2.50 -10.68 17.08
CA ASP A 702 -2.93 -11.82 16.26
C ASP A 702 -4.32 -11.56 15.65
N TRP A 703 -5.26 -10.99 16.41
CA TRP A 703 -6.59 -10.68 15.90
C TRP A 703 -6.56 -9.69 14.73
N ILE A 704 -5.76 -8.62 14.83
CA ILE A 704 -5.56 -7.64 13.75
C ILE A 704 -4.95 -8.33 12.52
N GLU A 705 -3.97 -9.20 12.70
CA GLU A 705 -3.32 -9.90 11.59
C GLU A 705 -4.24 -10.90 10.86
N ARG A 706 -5.24 -11.43 11.57
CA ARG A 706 -6.29 -12.30 11.00
C ARG A 706 -7.32 -11.56 10.14
N ILE A 707 -7.44 -10.23 10.23
CA ILE A 707 -8.42 -9.47 9.44
C ILE A 707 -8.24 -9.80 7.95
N PRO A 708 -9.25 -10.40 7.27
CA PRO A 708 -9.08 -10.88 5.90
C PRO A 708 -8.85 -9.77 4.87
N PHE A 709 -9.45 -8.60 5.10
CA PHE A 709 -9.31 -7.45 4.22
C PHE A 709 -7.98 -6.75 4.52
N THR A 710 -7.03 -6.87 3.59
CA THR A 710 -5.71 -6.22 3.72
C THR A 710 -5.82 -4.71 3.97
N GLU A 711 -6.77 -4.05 3.29
CA GLU A 711 -7.07 -2.64 3.53
C GLU A 711 -7.44 -2.38 5.00
N THR A 712 -8.44 -3.09 5.53
CA THR A 712 -8.92 -2.89 6.91
C THR A 712 -7.82 -3.20 7.93
N ARG A 713 -7.02 -4.24 7.69
CA ARG A 713 -5.87 -4.57 8.54
C ARG A 713 -4.86 -3.43 8.57
N GLN A 714 -4.44 -2.95 7.40
CA GLN A 714 -3.50 -1.83 7.29
C GLN A 714 -4.08 -0.53 7.87
N TYR A 715 -5.37 -0.28 7.69
CA TYR A 715 -6.10 0.87 8.24
C TYR A 715 -6.03 0.88 9.77
N VAL A 716 -6.36 -0.24 10.41
CA VAL A 716 -6.29 -0.38 11.87
C VAL A 716 -4.87 -0.18 12.38
N VAL A 717 -3.89 -0.89 11.80
CA VAL A 717 -2.47 -0.76 12.17
C VAL A 717 -2.02 0.69 12.04
N LYS A 718 -2.32 1.36 10.92
CA LYS A 718 -1.85 2.70 10.65
C LYS A 718 -2.45 3.74 11.59
N ILE A 719 -3.73 3.64 11.92
CA ILE A 719 -4.38 4.57 12.84
C ILE A 719 -3.89 4.34 14.28
N MET A 720 -3.76 3.10 14.73
CA MET A 720 -3.27 2.79 16.07
C MET A 720 -1.83 3.28 16.29
N GLU A 721 -0.98 3.15 15.27
CA GLU A 721 0.37 3.72 15.22
C GLU A 721 0.36 5.26 15.25
N THR A 722 -0.44 5.86 14.36
CA THR A 722 -0.49 7.32 14.18
C THR A 722 -1.16 8.02 15.37
N LEU A 723 -2.06 7.34 16.09
CA LEU A 723 -2.66 7.79 17.34
C LEU A 723 -1.57 8.15 18.36
N GLN A 724 -0.57 7.28 18.57
CA GLN A 724 0.49 7.53 19.55
C GLN A 724 1.32 8.75 19.15
N LEU A 725 1.60 8.89 17.85
CA LEU A 725 2.31 10.06 17.32
C LEU A 725 1.49 11.35 17.54
N TYR A 726 0.19 11.34 17.27
CA TYR A 726 -0.64 12.51 17.58
C TYR A 726 -0.73 12.82 19.07
N ARG A 727 -0.72 11.82 19.96
CA ARG A 727 -0.60 12.08 21.41
C ARG A 727 0.69 12.82 21.73
N SER A 728 1.81 12.44 21.11
CA SER A 728 3.07 13.19 21.25
C SER A 728 2.94 14.62 20.75
N ARG A 729 2.28 14.88 19.62
CA ARG A 729 2.09 16.23 19.06
C ARG A 729 1.22 17.11 19.95
N LEU A 730 0.15 16.54 20.51
CA LEU A 730 -0.91 17.31 21.18
C LEU A 730 -0.68 17.44 22.70
N ALA A 731 -0.17 16.39 23.35
CA ALA A 731 0.01 16.33 24.81
C ALA A 731 1.48 16.27 25.26
N GLY A 732 2.42 16.18 24.31
CA GLY A 732 3.85 16.04 24.58
C GLY A 732 4.33 14.59 24.66
N PRO A 733 5.66 14.35 24.57
CA PRO A 733 6.20 13.03 24.28
C PRO A 733 6.27 12.09 25.49
N LYS A 734 6.27 12.60 26.73
CA LYS A 734 6.63 11.83 27.96
C LYS A 734 5.75 10.61 28.24
N GLN A 735 4.50 10.59 27.78
CA GLN A 735 3.55 9.48 27.98
C GLN A 735 2.72 9.19 26.73
N ALA A 736 3.27 9.50 25.56
CA ALA A 736 2.54 9.43 24.30
C ALA A 736 2.36 7.99 23.79
N LEU A 737 3.32 7.10 24.05
CA LEU A 737 3.24 5.70 23.61
C LEU A 737 2.46 4.85 24.61
N GLN A 738 1.22 4.50 24.23
CA GLN A 738 0.31 3.65 25.01
C GLN A 738 -0.36 2.58 24.13
N LEU A 739 0.34 2.09 23.11
CA LEU A 739 -0.23 1.20 22.09
C LEU A 739 -0.78 -0.10 22.71
N VAL A 740 -0.02 -0.76 23.59
CA VAL A 740 -0.45 -1.98 24.30
C VAL A 740 -1.69 -1.69 25.15
N GLN A 741 -1.75 -0.57 25.87
CA GLN A 741 -2.93 -0.18 26.63
C GLN A 741 -4.15 0.00 25.72
N ASP A 742 -4.00 0.69 24.58
CA ASP A 742 -5.09 0.91 23.64
C ASP A 742 -5.57 -0.39 22.96
N LEU A 743 -4.66 -1.32 22.67
CA LEU A 743 -4.99 -2.65 22.16
C LEU A 743 -5.77 -3.49 23.18
N ASN A 744 -5.59 -3.23 24.46
CA ASN A 744 -6.28 -3.93 25.54
C ASN A 744 -7.57 -3.23 26.02
N ARG A 745 -7.92 -2.07 25.46
CA ARG A 745 -9.16 -1.37 25.82
C ARG A 745 -10.39 -2.24 25.57
N GLY A 746 -11.32 -2.18 26.51
CA GLY A 746 -12.59 -2.89 26.45
C GLY A 746 -12.54 -4.39 26.73
N ARG A 747 -11.37 -4.92 27.14
CA ARG A 747 -11.29 -6.25 27.72
C ARG A 747 -12.15 -6.35 28.97
N ARG A 748 -12.87 -7.46 29.11
CA ARG A 748 -13.68 -7.72 30.31
C ARG A 748 -12.73 -8.20 31.41
N VAL A 749 -12.75 -7.54 32.56
CA VAL A 749 -12.11 -8.09 33.77
C VAL A 749 -12.94 -9.32 34.17
N PRO A 750 -12.34 -10.52 34.29
CA PRO A 750 -13.06 -11.66 34.85
C PRO A 750 -13.57 -11.30 36.24
N PRO A 751 -14.77 -11.74 36.68
CA PRO A 751 -15.15 -11.62 38.08
C PRO A 751 -14.02 -12.18 38.94
N SER A 752 -13.64 -11.50 40.03
CA SER A 752 -12.68 -12.07 40.98
C SER A 752 -13.17 -13.45 41.44
N ALA A 753 -12.26 -14.34 41.82
CA ALA A 753 -12.61 -15.65 42.39
C ALA A 753 -13.61 -15.52 43.55
N ASP A 754 -13.58 -14.42 44.28
CA ASP A 754 -14.52 -14.08 45.37
C ASP A 754 -15.96 -13.83 44.86
N ALA A 755 -16.12 -13.27 43.66
CA ALA A 755 -17.45 -13.06 43.05
C ALA A 755 -18.04 -14.36 42.46
N ALA A 756 -17.19 -15.30 42.02
CA ALA A 756 -17.62 -16.63 41.58
C ALA A 756 -18.07 -17.50 42.77
N ALA A 757 -17.45 -17.32 43.95
CA ALA A 757 -17.88 -17.97 45.19
C ALA A 757 -19.20 -17.39 45.75
N ALA A 758 -19.47 -16.10 45.53
CA ALA A 758 -20.74 -15.47 45.93
C ALA A 758 -21.92 -15.85 45.00
N ALA A 759 -21.64 -16.19 43.73
CA ALA A 759 -22.67 -16.59 42.76
C ALA A 759 -23.08 -18.08 42.87
N SER A 760 -22.38 -18.90 43.66
CA SER A 760 -22.71 -20.32 43.87
C SER A 760 -23.67 -20.57 45.04
N ALA A 761 -24.15 -19.51 45.72
CA ALA A 761 -25.01 -19.63 46.89
C ALA A 761 -26.31 -18.81 46.76
N ALA A 762 -27.26 -19.30 45.95
CA ALA A 762 -28.71 -19.08 46.16
C ALA A 762 -29.54 -20.05 45.27
N PRO A 763 -30.73 -20.45 45.72
CA PRO A 763 -31.31 -21.76 45.39
C PRO A 763 -32.19 -21.79 44.14
N VAL A 764 -32.31 -23.01 43.63
CA VAL A 764 -33.27 -23.53 42.66
C VAL A 764 -34.69 -23.04 42.95
N ILE A 765 -35.33 -22.42 41.95
CA ILE A 765 -36.79 -22.44 41.79
C ILE A 765 -37.08 -22.81 40.33
N GLU A 766 -37.82 -23.90 40.19
CA GLU A 766 -38.25 -24.57 38.97
C GLU A 766 -39.58 -23.96 38.45
N VAL A 767 -40.09 -24.46 37.30
CA VAL A 767 -41.46 -24.32 36.73
C VAL A 767 -41.65 -23.06 35.85
N GLN A 768 -42.12 -23.06 34.59
CA GLN A 768 -42.65 -24.05 33.63
C GLN A 768 -42.62 -23.46 32.21
N ALA A 769 -42.59 -24.33 31.20
CA ALA A 769 -42.98 -24.02 29.83
C ALA A 769 -44.51 -24.12 29.66
N LYS A 770 -45.13 -23.20 28.88
CA LYS A 770 -46.02 -23.49 27.73
C LYS A 770 -46.76 -22.26 27.16
N SER A 771 -46.81 -22.24 25.81
CA SER A 771 -47.85 -21.76 24.87
C SER A 771 -48.48 -20.38 25.06
N GLU A 772 -48.36 -19.51 24.05
CA GLU A 772 -49.15 -19.48 22.80
C GLU A 772 -48.32 -18.88 21.65
#